data_AF-A0A0J7KNC7-F1
#
_entry.id   AF-A0A0J7KNC7-F1
#
_cell.length_a   1.000
_cell.length_b   1.000
_cell.length_c   1.000
_cell.angle_alpha   90.00
_cell.angle_beta   90.00
_cell.angle_gamma   90.00
#
_symmetry.space_group_name_H-M   'P 1'
#
loop_
_entity.id
_entity.type
_entity.pdbx_description
1 polymer ?
#
loop_
_entity_poly.entity_id
_entity_poly.type
_entity_poly.pdbx_seq_one_letter_code
_entity_poly.pdbx_strand_id
1 'polypeptide(L)'
;MAEEADTNDNAAMESIAQNILEVSAGGGGSSSAATEVGALHFQASQVIARLEQAVEREADGHGGTTWNNPSGFLSQAKKPDEILALIQDLVVHEDAPQPVEAESTDAPISQITALPTLTDAAKLALVTHTVSAYAVALPKSHAQKLAGRLAADTTRWLSHIFRFVDCASSFHEDHLEGLVRVTRLALHRKYPRYMEEGFTALVSQTPLIYSSVAAPVGVVQHLCRQLSLPLHCIRPIPHNTMFGSRHTMDVSALERRLAEDTQSNNVTPLLVLAEAGSVLTGHCDNITRLRAICDKYNVWLHLRGHSLAALALNNSAKDLTLYRLADIKGGRPTPRDTTLSLVSGLMADSLSRRLPTLPLWTVLQALGRDGVYNRFKRCFLAVEELYNKIKEFSCIRILSQSPGGETESYTLSECLANNPLNNLQLFEVVASALVFQFVPAHKDIQTTERVLPYYDKLNSWLGQILQRDIDNVQIELCDIEQCGVAIRICPLENPDQPPTTEDIDNLITCLEQQIEILLATVEHKDTFVRLVSENDSLHLVEMPGWAGLGGVRYAPPTWIHVMTDQARDELNKLNMQLVEMLRSTDAAFSLGEGADGLACVRFGMVTQDTDVAELLSLVLQVGQEVEASSKMMDTISEVVKRGIETAQTDLERENAEKLWQEGILRHVPVVGTFVNWWSPISKETGVRGRSLNLQAGIVESTENIYKYHMQLQPNFANSNGSGARTPPQPLVQTPVGANSQSHSRSSSHSSLQSGKSMPLISSASSQPQVKEESEQTLKS
;
A
#
# COMPACT_ATOMS: atom_id res chain seq x y z
N MET A 1 -24.18 -21.38 38.00
CA MET A 1 -25.60 -21.02 37.89
C MET A 1 -25.66 -19.55 37.53
N ALA A 2 -25.59 -19.26 36.24
CA ALA A 2 -25.67 -17.92 35.66
C ALA A 2 -25.96 -18.08 34.16
N GLU A 3 -27.24 -18.30 33.85
CA GLU A 3 -27.85 -18.13 32.53
C GLU A 3 -29.15 -17.34 32.77
N GLU A 4 -29.69 -16.73 31.71
CA GLU A 4 -30.89 -15.86 31.69
C GLU A 4 -30.71 -14.43 32.24
N ALA A 5 -30.26 -13.52 31.37
CA ALA A 5 -30.44 -12.07 31.53
C ALA A 5 -30.57 -11.25 30.22
N ASP A 6 -30.21 -11.79 29.04
CA ASP A 6 -30.07 -11.00 27.79
C ASP A 6 -31.26 -11.00 26.81
N THR A 7 -32.38 -11.64 27.14
CA THR A 7 -33.50 -11.82 26.17
C THR A 7 -34.58 -10.73 26.20
N ASN A 8 -34.50 -9.73 27.08
CA ASN A 8 -35.61 -8.81 27.34
C ASN A 8 -35.53 -7.47 26.59
N ASP A 9 -34.34 -7.01 26.18
CA ASP A 9 -34.17 -5.68 25.57
C ASP A 9 -34.50 -5.65 24.06
N ASN A 10 -34.22 -6.74 23.33
CA ASN A 10 -34.65 -6.86 21.93
C ASN A 10 -36.19 -6.91 21.81
N ALA A 11 -36.87 -7.60 22.73
CA ALA A 11 -38.33 -7.61 22.80
C ALA A 11 -38.92 -6.24 23.14
N ALA A 12 -38.20 -5.41 23.92
CA ALA A 12 -38.59 -4.03 24.19
C ALA A 12 -38.44 -3.13 22.93
N MET A 13 -37.36 -3.28 22.16
CA MET A 13 -37.16 -2.57 20.89
C MET A 13 -38.21 -2.96 19.83
N GLU A 14 -38.46 -4.26 19.63
CA GLU A 14 -39.52 -4.72 18.73
C GLU A 14 -40.90 -4.24 19.20
N SER A 15 -41.19 -4.28 20.50
CA SER A 15 -42.42 -3.74 21.06
C SER A 15 -42.58 -2.23 20.79
N ILE A 16 -41.51 -1.43 20.87
CA ILE A 16 -41.56 0.00 20.54
C ILE A 16 -41.83 0.20 19.03
N ALA A 17 -41.21 -0.59 18.15
CA ALA A 17 -41.48 -0.56 16.71
C ALA A 17 -42.93 -1.00 16.38
N GLN A 18 -43.43 -2.04 17.03
CA GLN A 18 -44.79 -2.55 16.88
C GLN A 18 -45.84 -1.53 17.39
N ASN A 19 -45.59 -0.87 18.52
CA ASN A 19 -46.47 0.17 19.06
C ASN A 19 -46.54 1.42 18.15
N ILE A 20 -45.45 1.76 17.45
CA ILE A 20 -45.46 2.82 16.42
C ILE A 20 -46.32 2.41 15.21
N LEU A 21 -46.37 1.11 14.87
CA LEU A 21 -47.22 0.58 13.79
C LEU A 21 -48.71 0.50 14.18
N GLU A 22 -49.05 0.04 15.39
CA GLU A 22 -50.46 -0.12 15.80
C GLU A 22 -51.18 1.23 16.01
N VAL A 23 -50.48 2.27 16.48
CA VAL A 23 -51.04 3.64 16.55
C VAL A 23 -51.37 4.21 15.17
N SER A 24 -50.81 3.65 14.09
CA SER A 24 -51.12 4.04 12.71
C SER A 24 -52.28 3.26 12.07
N ALA A 25 -52.80 2.21 12.71
CA ALA A 25 -53.78 1.28 12.10
C ALA A 25 -55.22 1.41 12.65
N GLY A 26 -55.43 2.08 13.78
CA GLY A 26 -56.71 2.07 14.50
C GLY A 26 -57.23 3.45 14.91
N GLY A 27 -57.84 4.21 14.00
CA GLY A 27 -58.59 5.43 14.35
C GLY A 27 -58.81 6.40 13.19
N GLY A 28 -60.04 6.49 12.69
CA GLY A 28 -60.39 7.47 11.67
C GLY A 28 -60.45 8.90 12.22
N GLY A 29 -59.45 9.73 11.90
CA GLY A 29 -59.48 11.17 12.21
C GLY A 29 -58.09 11.82 12.31
N SER A 30 -57.69 12.53 11.25
CA SER A 30 -56.58 13.52 11.20
C SER A 30 -55.19 13.12 11.72
N SER A 31 -54.30 12.70 10.82
CA SER A 31 -52.84 12.63 11.06
C SER A 31 -52.00 12.86 9.78
N SER A 32 -52.08 14.04 9.18
CA SER A 32 -51.28 14.41 7.99
C SER A 32 -49.83 14.80 8.32
N ALA A 33 -49.10 13.97 9.07
CA ALA A 33 -47.83 14.37 9.67
C ALA A 33 -46.75 13.27 9.78
N ALA A 34 -46.56 12.47 8.72
CA ALA A 34 -45.20 12.01 8.42
C ALA A 34 -44.45 13.21 7.81
N THR A 35 -43.57 13.85 8.58
CA THR A 35 -42.84 15.04 8.12
C THR A 35 -41.88 14.66 6.98
N GLU A 36 -41.76 15.49 5.95
CA GLU A 36 -40.90 15.23 4.77
C GLU A 36 -39.45 14.92 5.16
N VAL A 37 -38.95 15.57 6.23
CA VAL A 37 -37.61 15.33 6.81
C VAL A 37 -37.48 13.90 7.37
N GLY A 38 -38.53 13.34 7.98
CA GLY A 38 -38.54 11.96 8.45
C GLY A 38 -38.53 10.94 7.31
N ALA A 39 -39.19 11.25 6.19
CA ALA A 39 -39.13 10.43 4.98
C ALA A 39 -37.73 10.46 4.34
N LEU A 40 -37.08 11.64 4.27
CA LEU A 40 -35.70 11.79 3.81
C LEU A 40 -34.71 11.03 4.71
N HIS A 41 -34.89 11.10 6.04
CA HIS A 41 -34.10 10.30 6.99
C HIS A 41 -34.25 8.80 6.70
N PHE A 42 -35.48 8.29 6.62
CA PHE A 42 -35.74 6.87 6.34
C PHE A 42 -35.09 6.40 5.03
N GLN A 43 -35.21 7.18 3.95
CA GLN A 43 -34.60 6.86 2.66
C GLN A 43 -33.07 6.89 2.71
N ALA A 44 -32.47 7.92 3.33
CA ALA A 44 -31.02 8.04 3.44
C ALA A 44 -30.43 6.90 4.28
N SER A 45 -31.02 6.58 5.45
CA SER A 45 -30.60 5.46 6.28
C SER A 45 -30.78 4.11 5.58
N GLN A 46 -31.83 3.95 4.76
CA GLN A 46 -32.00 2.74 3.94
C GLN A 46 -30.92 2.61 2.85
N VAL A 47 -30.46 3.71 2.24
CA VAL A 47 -29.35 3.66 1.28
C VAL A 47 -28.03 3.31 1.96
N ILE A 48 -27.75 3.89 3.13
CA ILE A 48 -26.55 3.54 3.93
C ILE A 48 -26.56 2.04 4.28
N ALA A 49 -27.67 1.52 4.82
CA ALA A 49 -27.80 0.10 5.16
C ALA A 49 -27.69 -0.84 3.93
N ARG A 50 -28.10 -0.39 2.73
CA ARG A 50 -27.90 -1.17 1.49
C ARG A 50 -26.44 -1.21 1.05
N LEU A 51 -25.69 -0.13 1.23
CA LEU A 51 -24.25 -0.08 0.93
C LEU A 51 -23.47 -0.99 1.90
N GLU A 52 -23.78 -0.92 3.20
CA GLU A 52 -23.21 -1.80 4.23
C GLU A 52 -23.46 -3.29 3.87
N GLN A 53 -24.71 -3.67 3.59
CA GLN A 53 -25.07 -5.04 3.17
C GLN A 53 -24.51 -5.48 1.81
N ALA A 54 -24.13 -4.54 0.93
CA ALA A 54 -23.56 -4.87 -0.38
C ALA A 54 -22.11 -5.36 -0.22
N VAL A 55 -21.31 -4.64 0.59
CA VAL A 55 -19.93 -5.01 0.90
C VAL A 55 -19.87 -6.36 1.61
N GLU A 56 -20.76 -6.61 2.58
CA GLU A 56 -20.87 -7.90 3.27
C GLU A 56 -21.09 -9.08 2.30
N ARG A 57 -21.98 -8.93 1.31
CA ARG A 57 -22.32 -10.02 0.36
C ARG A 57 -21.25 -10.28 -0.70
N GLU A 58 -20.53 -9.23 -1.12
CA GLU A 58 -19.43 -9.35 -2.08
C GLU A 58 -18.17 -9.96 -1.41
N ALA A 59 -17.95 -9.69 -0.12
CA ALA A 59 -16.92 -10.36 0.68
C ALA A 59 -17.14 -11.89 0.78
N ASP A 60 -18.41 -12.33 0.79
CA ASP A 60 -18.82 -13.75 0.73
C ASP A 60 -18.70 -14.37 -0.69
N GLY A 61 -17.95 -13.75 -1.61
CA GLY A 61 -17.55 -14.36 -2.90
C GLY A 61 -18.62 -14.40 -3.99
N HIS A 62 -19.70 -13.63 -3.85
CA HIS A 62 -20.70 -13.46 -4.91
C HIS A 62 -20.29 -12.34 -5.86
N GLY A 63 -19.49 -12.65 -6.87
CA GLY A 63 -18.86 -11.63 -7.72
C GLY A 63 -19.84 -10.68 -8.43
N GLY A 64 -19.76 -9.41 -8.08
CA GLY A 64 -20.48 -8.30 -8.69
C GLY A 64 -20.13 -8.07 -10.16
N THR A 65 -21.08 -7.49 -10.90
CA THR A 65 -20.88 -7.17 -12.32
C THR A 65 -20.02 -5.92 -12.48
N THR A 66 -18.78 -6.11 -12.96
CA THR A 66 -17.88 -5.02 -13.36
C THR A 66 -18.57 -4.02 -14.29
N TRP A 67 -18.19 -2.74 -14.17
CA TRP A 67 -18.83 -1.59 -14.82
C TRP A 67 -18.65 -1.56 -16.36
N ASN A 68 -19.29 -2.50 -17.05
CA ASN A 68 -19.36 -2.55 -18.50
C ASN A 68 -20.41 -1.56 -19.03
N ASN A 69 -20.04 -0.28 -19.09
CA ASN A 69 -20.84 0.76 -19.76
C ASN A 69 -20.19 1.14 -21.12
N PRO A 70 -20.47 0.40 -22.21
CA PRO A 70 -19.65 0.37 -23.44
C PRO A 70 -19.74 1.61 -24.34
N SER A 71 -20.16 2.76 -23.82
CA SER A 71 -20.41 3.96 -24.64
C SER A 71 -19.90 5.28 -24.06
N GLY A 72 -19.74 5.43 -22.75
CA GLY A 72 -19.40 6.73 -22.13
C GLY A 72 -20.43 7.86 -22.35
N PHE A 73 -21.53 7.58 -23.06
CA PHE A 73 -22.58 8.55 -23.39
C PHE A 73 -23.79 8.37 -22.45
N LEU A 74 -24.42 9.49 -22.08
CA LEU A 74 -25.70 9.46 -21.37
C LEU A 74 -26.79 8.93 -22.30
N SER A 75 -27.23 7.69 -22.05
CA SER A 75 -28.22 6.97 -22.85
C SER A 75 -29.66 7.23 -22.36
N GLN A 76 -30.56 6.26 -22.52
CA GLN A 76 -31.96 6.39 -22.11
C GLN A 76 -32.10 6.65 -20.60
N ALA A 77 -33.20 7.31 -20.21
CA ALA A 77 -33.49 7.60 -18.81
C ALA A 77 -33.68 6.31 -17.99
N LYS A 78 -32.85 6.16 -16.95
CA LYS A 78 -32.90 5.06 -15.98
C LYS A 78 -33.85 5.40 -14.82
N LYS A 79 -34.42 4.38 -14.16
CA LYS A 79 -35.25 4.58 -12.96
C LYS A 79 -34.38 4.96 -11.74
N PRO A 80 -34.92 5.62 -10.71
CA PRO A 80 -34.14 5.98 -9.51
C PRO A 80 -33.45 4.79 -8.84
N ASP A 81 -34.12 3.64 -8.73
CA ASP A 81 -33.52 2.43 -8.13
C ASP A 81 -32.37 1.86 -8.98
N GLU A 82 -32.49 1.93 -10.31
CA GLU A 82 -31.42 1.53 -11.24
C GLU A 82 -30.21 2.48 -11.14
N ILE A 83 -30.44 3.77 -10.90
CA ILE A 83 -29.37 4.76 -10.68
C ILE A 83 -28.70 4.55 -9.33
N LEU A 84 -29.45 4.26 -8.26
CA LEU A 84 -28.89 3.97 -6.94
C LEU A 84 -28.08 2.67 -6.93
N ALA A 85 -28.54 1.62 -7.62
CA ALA A 85 -27.76 0.39 -7.81
C ALA A 85 -26.43 0.68 -8.52
N LEU A 86 -26.45 1.45 -9.61
CA LEU A 86 -25.21 1.84 -10.31
C LEU A 86 -24.26 2.70 -9.47
N ILE A 87 -24.79 3.55 -8.58
CA ILE A 87 -23.96 4.32 -7.64
C ILE A 87 -23.36 3.39 -6.58
N GLN A 88 -24.12 2.41 -6.10
CA GLN A 88 -23.63 1.37 -5.19
C GLN A 88 -22.50 0.56 -5.84
N ASP A 89 -22.68 0.06 -7.06
CA ASP A 89 -21.66 -0.68 -7.80
C ASP A 89 -20.37 0.17 -7.98
N LEU A 90 -20.51 1.45 -8.31
CA LEU A 90 -19.40 2.41 -8.46
C LEU A 90 -18.71 2.80 -7.14
N VAL A 91 -19.34 2.55 -5.99
CA VAL A 91 -18.78 2.80 -4.66
C VAL A 91 -18.07 1.55 -4.12
N VAL A 92 -18.55 0.36 -4.51
CA VAL A 92 -18.00 -0.94 -4.06
C VAL A 92 -16.84 -1.41 -4.95
N HIS A 93 -16.86 -1.15 -6.26
CA HIS A 93 -15.81 -1.62 -7.17
C HIS A 93 -14.88 -0.50 -7.62
N GLU A 94 -13.58 -0.70 -7.46
CA GLU A 94 -12.56 0.19 -8.05
C GLU A 94 -12.44 -0.07 -9.57
N ASP A 95 -12.21 0.98 -10.37
CA ASP A 95 -12.02 0.87 -11.82
C ASP A 95 -10.74 0.08 -12.10
N ALA A 96 -10.88 -1.21 -12.42
CA ALA A 96 -9.74 -2.06 -12.77
C ALA A 96 -8.98 -1.46 -13.97
N PRO A 97 -7.64 -1.28 -13.89
CA PRO A 97 -6.87 -0.79 -15.03
C PRO A 97 -7.07 -1.75 -16.21
N GLN A 98 -7.38 -1.19 -17.39
CA GLN A 98 -7.60 -2.00 -18.59
C GLN A 98 -6.39 -2.91 -18.83
N PRO A 99 -6.57 -4.24 -18.97
CA PRO A 99 -5.46 -5.11 -19.30
C PRO A 99 -4.93 -4.72 -20.68
N VAL A 100 -3.66 -4.32 -20.71
CA VAL A 100 -2.88 -4.29 -21.95
C VAL A 100 -2.85 -5.72 -22.49
N GLU A 101 -3.14 -5.88 -23.79
CA GLU A 101 -3.40 -7.16 -24.47
C GLU A 101 -2.42 -8.28 -24.06
N ALA A 102 -2.84 -9.13 -23.12
CA ALA A 102 -2.13 -10.32 -22.67
C ALA A 102 -3.12 -11.47 -22.55
N GLU A 103 -2.86 -12.57 -23.28
CA GLU A 103 -3.74 -13.74 -23.38
C GLU A 103 -3.66 -14.66 -22.14
N SER A 104 -4.02 -14.14 -20.97
CA SER A 104 -4.23 -14.96 -19.74
C SER A 104 -5.71 -15.15 -19.48
N THR A 105 -6.14 -16.41 -19.27
CA THR A 105 -7.56 -16.80 -19.13
C THR A 105 -8.20 -16.50 -17.77
N ASP A 106 -7.51 -15.81 -16.87
CA ASP A 106 -8.04 -15.43 -15.57
C ASP A 106 -8.77 -14.08 -15.67
N ALA A 107 -10.04 -14.07 -15.27
CA ALA A 107 -10.84 -12.84 -15.26
C ALA A 107 -10.22 -11.82 -14.28
N PRO A 108 -10.18 -10.51 -14.62
CA PRO A 108 -9.65 -9.50 -13.72
C PRO A 108 -10.50 -9.47 -12.45
N ILE A 109 -9.89 -9.79 -11.31
CA ILE A 109 -10.52 -9.73 -10.00
C ILE A 109 -10.75 -8.25 -9.70
N SER A 110 -12.01 -7.82 -9.77
CA SER A 110 -12.42 -6.48 -9.37
C SER A 110 -12.14 -6.28 -7.89
N GLN A 111 -11.26 -5.33 -7.57
CA GLN A 111 -10.93 -4.99 -6.19
C GLN A 111 -12.17 -4.36 -5.52
N ILE A 112 -12.61 -4.99 -4.44
CA ILE A 112 -13.73 -4.52 -3.61
C ILE A 112 -13.17 -3.49 -2.64
N THR A 113 -13.74 -2.29 -2.66
CA THR A 113 -13.47 -1.24 -1.68
C THR A 113 -14.15 -1.62 -0.36
N ALA A 114 -13.35 -1.88 0.67
CA ALA A 114 -13.87 -2.00 2.04
C ALA A 114 -14.43 -0.64 2.48
N LEU A 115 -15.75 -0.56 2.66
CA LEU A 115 -16.37 0.63 3.24
C LEU A 115 -16.10 0.67 4.76
N PRO A 116 -15.80 1.84 5.32
CA PRO A 116 -15.60 1.97 6.75
C PRO A 116 -16.90 1.64 7.49
N THR A 117 -16.76 1.03 8.68
CA THR A 117 -17.87 1.00 9.62
C THR A 117 -18.25 2.43 10.02
N LEU A 118 -19.48 2.64 10.47
CA LEU A 118 -19.96 3.97 10.82
C LEU A 118 -20.70 3.92 12.15
N THR A 119 -20.18 4.67 13.13
CA THR A 119 -20.93 4.93 14.38
C THR A 119 -22.29 5.59 14.11
N ASP A 120 -23.27 5.42 15.00
CA ASP A 120 -24.60 6.05 14.88
C ASP A 120 -24.51 7.58 14.70
N ALA A 121 -23.55 8.23 15.35
CA ALA A 121 -23.30 9.65 15.20
C ALA A 121 -22.79 10.00 13.78
N ALA A 122 -21.94 9.16 13.18
CA ALA A 122 -21.48 9.30 11.80
C ALA A 122 -22.61 9.03 10.79
N LYS A 123 -23.39 7.95 10.96
CA LYS A 123 -24.58 7.68 10.13
C LYS A 123 -25.56 8.85 10.17
N LEU A 124 -25.83 9.39 11.36
CA LEU A 124 -26.69 10.56 11.54
C LEU A 124 -26.10 11.82 10.89
N ALA A 125 -24.78 12.04 10.97
CA ALA A 125 -24.11 13.14 10.27
C ALA A 125 -24.30 13.03 8.74
N LEU A 126 -24.11 11.85 8.15
CA LEU A 126 -24.35 11.61 6.72
C LEU A 126 -25.79 11.94 6.31
N VAL A 127 -26.79 11.48 7.06
CA VAL A 127 -28.21 11.80 6.81
C VAL A 127 -28.45 13.32 6.85
N THR A 128 -27.74 14.07 7.69
CA THR A 128 -27.90 15.54 7.75
C THR A 128 -27.36 16.28 6.52
N HIS A 129 -26.50 15.68 5.69
CA HIS A 129 -26.13 16.27 4.40
C HIS A 129 -27.33 16.30 3.44
N THR A 130 -28.17 15.26 3.44
CA THR A 130 -29.44 15.23 2.69
C THR A 130 -30.41 16.32 3.16
N VAL A 131 -30.54 16.51 4.48
CA VAL A 131 -31.35 17.59 5.07
C VAL A 131 -30.78 18.97 4.71
N SER A 132 -29.45 19.12 4.71
CA SER A 132 -28.76 20.34 4.31
C SER A 132 -28.95 20.69 2.83
N ALA A 133 -29.04 19.68 1.96
CA ALA A 133 -29.37 19.86 0.55
C ALA A 133 -30.84 20.32 0.38
N TYR A 134 -31.80 19.68 1.06
CA TYR A 134 -33.21 20.10 1.06
C TYR A 134 -33.37 21.55 1.56
N ALA A 135 -32.61 21.96 2.58
CA ALA A 135 -32.66 23.32 3.13
C ALA A 135 -32.36 24.43 2.09
N VAL A 136 -31.68 24.13 0.98
CA VAL A 136 -31.42 25.09 -0.10
C VAL A 136 -32.71 25.49 -0.85
N ALA A 137 -33.70 24.59 -0.89
CA ALA A 137 -35.02 24.83 -1.49
C ALA A 137 -35.92 25.74 -0.63
N LEU A 138 -35.60 25.92 0.65
CA LEU A 138 -36.37 26.77 1.55
C LEU A 138 -36.29 28.26 1.14
N PRO A 139 -37.31 29.08 1.49
CA PRO A 139 -37.25 30.52 1.29
C PRO A 139 -35.98 31.12 1.93
N LYS A 140 -35.26 31.97 1.19
CA LYS A 140 -33.93 32.51 1.59
C LYS A 140 -33.91 33.04 3.03
N SER A 141 -34.93 33.79 3.43
CA SER A 141 -35.05 34.38 4.77
C SER A 141 -35.31 33.36 5.88
N HIS A 142 -35.87 32.19 5.55
CA HIS A 142 -36.02 31.08 6.48
C HIS A 142 -34.71 30.29 6.59
N ALA A 143 -34.09 29.93 5.47
CA ALA A 143 -32.80 29.25 5.43
C ALA A 143 -31.70 30.03 6.19
N GLN A 144 -31.62 31.35 6.00
CA GLN A 144 -30.67 32.21 6.73
C GLN A 144 -30.96 32.29 8.24
N LYS A 145 -32.23 32.31 8.66
CA LYS A 145 -32.59 32.25 10.09
C LYS A 145 -32.22 30.91 10.71
N LEU A 146 -32.44 29.81 9.99
CA LEU A 146 -32.06 28.47 10.41
C LEU A 146 -30.54 28.33 10.52
N ALA A 147 -29.79 28.70 9.48
CA ALA A 147 -28.32 28.72 9.47
C ALA A 147 -27.75 29.56 10.62
N GLY A 148 -28.26 30.78 10.81
CA GLY A 148 -27.86 31.66 11.91
C GLY A 148 -28.18 31.10 13.30
N ARG A 149 -29.30 30.37 13.45
CA ARG A 149 -29.64 29.71 14.72
C ARG A 149 -28.73 28.52 15.01
N LEU A 150 -28.53 27.63 14.03
CA LEU A 150 -27.63 26.48 14.13
C LEU A 150 -26.21 26.94 14.46
N ALA A 151 -25.68 27.92 13.71
CA ALA A 151 -24.37 28.50 13.96
C ALA A 151 -24.27 29.08 15.39
N ALA A 152 -25.24 29.88 15.84
CA ALA A 152 -25.20 30.49 17.18
C ALA A 152 -25.27 29.45 18.33
N ASP A 153 -26.05 28.38 18.17
CA ASP A 153 -26.11 27.31 19.17
C ASP A 153 -24.82 26.47 19.16
N THR A 154 -24.31 26.09 17.99
CA THR A 154 -23.00 25.42 17.87
C THR A 154 -21.87 26.28 18.43
N THR A 155 -21.80 27.60 18.15
CA THR A 155 -20.82 28.52 18.74
C THR A 155 -20.89 28.48 20.27
N ARG A 156 -22.09 28.51 20.86
CA ARG A 156 -22.27 28.44 22.31
C ARG A 156 -21.82 27.10 22.89
N TRP A 157 -22.08 25.99 22.20
CA TRP A 157 -21.65 24.66 22.65
C TRP A 157 -20.13 24.50 22.56
N LEU A 158 -19.51 24.91 21.46
CA LEU A 158 -18.05 24.90 21.30
C LEU A 158 -17.35 25.85 22.29
N SER A 159 -17.92 27.03 22.55
CA SER A 159 -17.49 27.95 23.61
C SER A 159 -17.44 27.26 24.98
N HIS A 160 -18.48 26.48 25.31
CA HIS A 160 -18.55 25.76 26.58
C HIS A 160 -17.65 24.51 26.62
N ILE A 161 -17.49 23.79 25.51
CA ILE A 161 -16.62 22.62 25.42
C ILE A 161 -15.15 23.05 25.55
N PHE A 162 -14.70 24.01 24.73
CA PHE A 162 -13.30 24.48 24.69
C PHE A 162 -13.00 25.66 25.63
N ARG A 163 -13.95 26.04 26.49
CA ARG A 163 -13.81 27.08 27.54
C ARG A 163 -13.43 28.48 27.03
N PHE A 164 -13.75 28.82 25.78
CA PHE A 164 -13.52 30.16 25.25
C PHE A 164 -14.62 31.14 25.62
N VAL A 165 -14.27 32.17 26.40
CA VAL A 165 -15.15 33.31 26.69
C VAL A 165 -15.22 34.25 25.49
N ASP A 166 -16.41 34.78 25.19
CA ASP A 166 -16.68 35.75 24.12
C ASP A 166 -16.14 35.36 22.71
N CYS A 167 -16.10 34.06 22.40
CA CYS A 167 -15.62 33.58 21.12
C CYS A 167 -16.66 33.71 19.99
N ALA A 168 -16.15 33.84 18.76
CA ALA A 168 -16.90 33.61 17.53
C ALA A 168 -16.32 32.41 16.80
N SER A 169 -17.17 31.57 16.20
CA SER A 169 -16.76 30.49 15.30
C SER A 169 -17.23 30.79 13.87
N SER A 170 -16.40 30.43 12.90
CA SER A 170 -16.74 30.41 11.47
C SER A 170 -16.55 28.97 10.99
N PHE A 171 -17.46 28.50 10.13
CA PHE A 171 -17.46 27.13 9.65
C PHE A 171 -17.11 27.10 8.16
N HIS A 172 -16.46 26.03 7.73
CA HIS A 172 -15.91 25.93 6.37
C HIS A 172 -15.66 24.46 6.01
N GLU A 173 -15.88 24.11 4.75
CA GLU A 173 -15.64 22.76 4.21
C GLU A 173 -14.13 22.54 3.91
N ASP A 174 -13.47 23.56 3.34
CA ASP A 174 -12.01 23.55 3.09
C ASP A 174 -11.26 23.87 4.39
N HIS A 175 -10.36 22.98 4.82
CA HIS A 175 -9.61 23.10 6.06
C HIS A 175 -8.66 24.33 6.14
N LEU A 176 -8.28 24.95 5.01
CA LEU A 176 -7.43 26.15 4.97
C LEU A 176 -8.23 27.47 4.87
N GLU A 177 -9.49 27.43 4.47
CA GLU A 177 -10.33 28.63 4.29
C GLU A 177 -10.49 29.42 5.59
N GLY A 178 -10.53 28.76 6.76
CA GLY A 178 -10.51 29.42 8.07
C GLY A 178 -9.26 30.29 8.28
N LEU A 179 -8.07 29.78 7.93
CA LEU A 179 -6.81 30.52 8.01
C LEU A 179 -6.79 31.71 7.03
N VAL A 180 -7.32 31.53 5.81
CA VAL A 180 -7.47 32.59 4.82
C VAL A 180 -8.37 33.72 5.36
N ARG A 181 -9.55 33.40 5.92
CA ARG A 181 -10.48 34.36 6.53
C ARG A 181 -9.88 35.10 7.73
N VAL A 182 -9.14 34.41 8.59
CA VAL A 182 -8.45 35.01 9.75
C VAL A 182 -7.32 35.94 9.30
N THR A 183 -6.52 35.54 8.32
CA THR A 183 -5.44 36.38 7.78
C THR A 183 -5.99 37.61 7.05
N ARG A 184 -7.10 37.47 6.31
CA ARG A 184 -7.85 38.58 5.72
C ARG A 184 -8.37 39.57 6.78
N LEU A 185 -8.87 39.08 7.92
CA LEU A 185 -9.24 39.91 9.06
C LEU A 185 -8.04 40.68 9.65
N ALA A 186 -6.89 40.00 9.80
CA ALA A 186 -5.66 40.64 10.28
C ALA A 186 -5.20 41.76 9.34
N LEU A 187 -5.27 41.55 8.02
CA LEU A 187 -4.96 42.58 7.01
C LEU A 187 -5.87 43.80 7.16
N HIS A 188 -7.20 43.64 7.19
CA HIS A 188 -8.11 44.77 7.37
C HIS A 188 -7.93 45.52 8.71
N ARG A 189 -7.41 44.86 9.75
CA ARG A 189 -7.08 45.50 11.03
C ARG A 189 -5.77 46.28 10.98
N LYS A 190 -4.70 45.72 10.41
CA LYS A 190 -3.38 46.37 10.33
C LYS A 190 -3.33 47.45 9.24
N TYR A 191 -4.11 47.31 8.18
CA TYR A 191 -4.11 48.20 7.00
C TYR A 191 -5.50 48.82 6.80
N PRO A 192 -5.81 49.98 7.42
CA PRO A 192 -7.13 50.60 7.31
C PRO A 192 -7.57 50.88 5.86
N ARG A 193 -6.62 51.26 4.98
CA ARG A 193 -6.89 51.55 3.55
C ARG A 193 -7.04 50.30 2.68
N TYR A 194 -6.75 49.11 3.19
CA TYR A 194 -6.85 47.85 2.41
C TYR A 194 -8.28 47.55 1.91
N MET A 195 -9.31 48.08 2.58
CA MET A 195 -10.70 47.96 2.13
C MET A 195 -11.02 48.80 0.88
N GLU A 196 -10.30 49.90 0.66
CA GLU A 196 -10.57 50.89 -0.39
C GLU A 196 -9.55 50.79 -1.54
N GLU A 197 -8.27 50.68 -1.20
CA GLU A 197 -7.14 50.64 -2.14
C GLU A 197 -6.74 49.20 -2.53
N GLY A 198 -7.21 48.18 -1.79
CA GLY A 198 -6.83 46.79 -2.03
C GLY A 198 -5.32 46.58 -1.91
N PHE A 199 -4.73 45.81 -2.82
CA PHE A 199 -3.31 45.43 -2.77
C PHE A 199 -2.34 46.63 -2.71
N THR A 200 -2.67 47.79 -3.28
CA THR A 200 -1.76 48.95 -3.28
C THR A 200 -1.52 49.50 -1.87
N ALA A 201 -2.45 49.31 -0.92
CA ALA A 201 -2.27 49.64 0.49
C ALA A 201 -1.15 48.82 1.18
N LEU A 202 -0.75 47.69 0.60
CA LEU A 202 0.28 46.79 1.12
C LEU A 202 1.68 47.09 0.56
N VAL A 203 1.79 47.88 -0.52
CA VAL A 203 3.04 48.08 -1.26
C VAL A 203 4.06 48.93 -0.47
N SER A 204 3.59 49.91 0.32
CA SER A 204 4.47 50.74 1.16
C SER A 204 4.96 50.02 2.42
N GLN A 205 4.20 49.01 2.88
CA GLN A 205 4.45 48.27 4.11
C GLN A 205 4.05 46.81 3.90
N THR A 206 4.98 45.97 3.46
CA THR A 206 4.66 44.58 3.12
C THR A 206 4.27 43.77 4.37
N PRO A 207 3.11 43.07 4.38
CA PRO A 207 2.71 42.25 5.51
C PRO A 207 3.63 41.04 5.65
N LEU A 208 4.07 40.74 6.88
CA LEU A 208 4.90 39.57 7.18
C LEU A 208 4.15 38.53 7.99
N ILE A 209 4.12 37.30 7.47
CA ILE A 209 3.54 36.10 8.07
C ILE A 209 4.70 35.18 8.46
N TYR A 210 4.90 34.97 9.76
CA TYR A 210 5.96 34.14 10.32
C TYR A 210 5.45 32.70 10.41
N SER A 211 6.23 31.74 9.92
CA SER A 211 5.86 30.31 9.94
C SER A 211 7.11 29.46 10.11
N SER A 212 6.99 28.34 10.84
CA SER A 212 8.09 27.39 10.99
C SER A 212 8.44 26.76 9.65
N VAL A 213 9.73 26.51 9.39
CA VAL A 213 10.17 25.68 8.26
C VAL A 213 9.67 24.23 8.34
N ALA A 214 9.18 23.79 9.52
CA ALA A 214 8.48 22.53 9.71
C ALA A 214 7.07 22.50 9.08
N ALA A 215 6.44 23.66 8.88
CA ALA A 215 5.05 23.72 8.45
C ALA A 215 4.94 23.33 6.97
N PRO A 216 3.95 22.50 6.57
CA PRO A 216 3.81 22.06 5.19
C PRO A 216 3.72 23.26 4.22
N VAL A 217 4.65 23.33 3.26
CA VAL A 217 4.82 24.49 2.36
C VAL A 217 3.53 24.82 1.59
N GLY A 218 2.72 23.81 1.29
CA GLY A 218 1.40 23.99 0.68
C GLY A 218 0.46 24.92 1.45
N VAL A 219 0.55 25.00 2.78
CA VAL A 219 -0.28 25.90 3.61
C VAL A 219 0.04 27.36 3.33
N VAL A 220 1.33 27.74 3.36
CA VAL A 220 1.75 29.12 3.11
C VAL A 220 1.60 29.51 1.64
N GLN A 221 1.78 28.56 0.71
CA GLN A 221 1.50 28.77 -0.72
C GLN A 221 0.01 28.98 -1.00
N HIS A 222 -0.88 28.15 -0.44
CA HIS A 222 -2.33 28.33 -0.55
C HIS A 222 -2.75 29.69 0.02
N LEU A 223 -2.28 30.04 1.22
CA LEU A 223 -2.59 31.33 1.85
C LEU A 223 -2.15 32.52 0.99
N CYS A 224 -0.94 32.48 0.45
CA CYS A 224 -0.44 33.50 -0.47
C CYS A 224 -1.32 33.61 -1.73
N ARG A 225 -1.67 32.47 -2.34
CA ARG A 225 -2.51 32.42 -3.54
C ARG A 225 -3.92 32.96 -3.31
N GLN A 226 -4.57 32.61 -2.21
CA GLN A 226 -5.95 33.05 -1.91
C GLN A 226 -6.06 34.53 -1.52
N LEU A 227 -4.96 35.13 -1.03
CA LEU A 227 -4.92 36.55 -0.65
C LEU A 227 -4.16 37.42 -1.64
N SER A 228 -3.71 36.85 -2.77
CA SER A 228 -2.84 37.51 -3.76
C SER A 228 -1.58 38.14 -3.14
N LEU A 229 -1.05 37.54 -2.08
CA LEU A 229 0.19 37.96 -1.44
C LEU A 229 1.39 37.29 -2.13
N PRO A 230 2.49 38.01 -2.41
CA PRO A 230 3.71 37.40 -2.92
C PRO A 230 4.40 36.57 -1.83
N LEU A 231 5.13 35.51 -2.21
CA LEU A 231 5.81 34.61 -1.27
C LEU A 231 6.82 35.31 -0.33
N HIS A 232 7.35 36.48 -0.69
CA HIS A 232 8.22 37.25 0.21
C HIS A 232 7.50 37.87 1.42
N CYS A 233 6.17 37.83 1.46
CA CYS A 233 5.38 38.06 2.67
C CYS A 233 5.55 36.94 3.71
N ILE A 234 6.06 35.76 3.33
CA ILE A 234 6.33 34.66 4.26
C ILE A 234 7.74 34.85 4.84
N ARG A 235 7.84 34.79 6.17
CA ARG A 235 9.07 34.83 6.94
C ARG A 235 9.31 33.42 7.53
N PRO A 236 10.14 32.58 6.89
CA PRO A 236 10.45 31.27 7.45
C PRO A 236 11.27 31.42 8.74
N ILE A 237 10.90 30.65 9.76
CA ILE A 237 11.59 30.58 11.06
C ILE A 237 12.19 29.18 11.21
N PRO A 238 13.50 29.06 11.54
CA PRO A 238 14.15 27.76 11.66
C PRO A 238 13.57 26.94 12.81
N HIS A 239 13.85 25.64 12.79
CA HIS A 239 13.63 24.77 13.93
C HIS A 239 14.54 25.12 15.11
N ASN A 240 14.13 24.72 16.31
CA ASN A 240 14.96 24.75 17.51
C ASN A 240 16.12 23.75 17.40
N THR A 241 17.36 24.23 17.54
CA THR A 241 18.58 23.42 17.34
C THR A 241 19.36 23.08 18.61
N MET A 242 18.96 23.63 19.77
CA MET A 242 19.83 23.64 20.98
C MET A 242 19.20 23.00 22.23
N PHE A 243 17.91 23.24 22.51
CA PHE A 243 17.25 22.78 23.74
C PHE A 243 15.76 22.53 23.51
N GLY A 244 15.30 21.31 23.76
CA GLY A 244 13.90 20.90 23.56
C GLY A 244 13.64 20.23 22.22
N SER A 245 12.38 20.08 21.84
CA SER A 245 12.00 19.36 20.60
C SER A 245 12.57 20.02 19.33
N ARG A 246 13.43 19.27 18.62
CA ARG A 246 14.11 19.68 17.37
C ARG A 246 13.18 19.96 16.18
N HIS A 247 11.90 19.67 16.31
CA HIS A 247 10.91 19.86 15.25
C HIS A 247 10.01 21.08 15.50
N THR A 248 10.12 21.73 16.67
CA THR A 248 9.40 22.97 17.02
C THR A 248 10.10 24.22 16.49
N MET A 249 9.36 25.32 16.36
CA MET A 249 9.87 26.63 15.96
C MET A 249 10.93 27.17 16.93
N ASP A 250 12.07 27.66 16.45
CA ASP A 250 13.01 28.43 17.28
C ASP A 250 12.37 29.79 17.65
N VAL A 251 11.82 29.82 18.85
CA VAL A 251 11.16 30.98 19.43
C VAL A 251 12.14 32.15 19.68
N SER A 252 13.45 31.86 19.85
CA SER A 252 14.50 32.88 19.96
C SER A 252 14.85 33.48 18.60
N ALA A 253 14.85 32.68 17.52
CA ALA A 253 14.94 33.20 16.16
C ALA A 253 13.73 34.04 15.78
N LEU A 254 12.51 33.61 16.15
CA LEU A 254 11.30 34.41 15.95
C LEU A 254 11.40 35.77 16.65
N GLU A 255 11.77 35.81 17.94
CA GLU A 255 11.88 37.06 18.69
C GLU A 255 12.92 38.02 18.10
N ARG A 256 14.09 37.50 17.67
CA ARG A 256 15.09 38.30 16.95
C ARG A 256 14.53 38.86 15.64
N ARG A 257 13.87 38.02 14.83
CA ARG A 257 13.36 38.41 13.52
C ARG A 257 12.23 39.42 13.61
N LEU A 258 11.33 39.27 14.60
CA LEU A 258 10.31 40.26 14.94
C LEU A 258 10.93 41.59 15.41
N ALA A 259 12.00 41.56 16.21
CA ALA A 259 12.69 42.77 16.64
C ALA A 259 13.33 43.53 15.47
N GLU A 260 13.92 42.83 14.51
CA GLU A 260 14.47 43.40 13.27
C GLU A 260 13.36 43.98 12.38
N ASP A 261 12.34 43.17 12.06
CA ASP A 261 11.27 43.56 11.14
C ASP A 261 10.41 44.70 11.71
N THR A 262 10.23 44.79 13.04
CA THR A 262 9.50 45.90 13.70
C THR A 262 10.25 47.24 13.63
N GLN A 263 11.58 47.24 13.44
CA GLN A 263 12.37 48.46 13.26
C GLN A 263 12.37 48.96 11.81
N SER A 264 11.88 48.16 10.86
CA SER A 264 11.84 48.50 9.44
C SER A 264 10.52 49.17 9.06
N ASN A 265 10.60 50.34 8.43
CA ASN A 265 9.41 51.09 7.97
C ASN A 265 8.73 50.47 6.74
N ASN A 266 9.36 49.50 6.06
CA ASN A 266 8.92 48.95 4.77
C ASN A 266 8.12 47.65 4.91
N VAL A 267 7.98 47.12 6.13
CA VAL A 267 7.28 45.86 6.42
C VAL A 267 6.38 46.03 7.63
N THR A 268 5.48 45.09 7.87
CA THR A 268 4.66 45.07 9.09
C THR A 268 4.41 43.63 9.53
N PRO A 269 4.87 43.23 10.73
CA PRO A 269 4.50 41.96 11.32
C PRO A 269 2.97 41.81 11.45
N LEU A 270 2.43 40.82 10.77
CA LEU A 270 0.99 40.57 10.66
C LEU A 270 0.55 39.41 11.56
N LEU A 271 1.19 38.25 11.39
CA LEU A 271 0.70 36.96 11.84
C LEU A 271 1.86 35.98 12.13
N VAL A 272 1.79 35.25 13.23
CA VAL A 272 2.60 34.06 13.51
C VAL A 272 1.69 32.83 13.39
N LEU A 273 2.09 31.88 12.53
CA LEU A 273 1.50 30.56 12.41
C LEU A 273 2.28 29.59 13.30
N ALA A 274 1.62 29.04 14.32
CA ALA A 274 2.21 28.10 15.27
C ALA A 274 1.42 26.80 15.32
N GLU A 275 2.12 25.68 15.49
CA GLU A 275 1.52 24.35 15.56
C GLU A 275 1.29 23.96 17.03
N ALA A 276 0.08 23.49 17.33
CA ALA A 276 -0.35 22.89 18.59
C ALA A 276 -0.85 21.48 18.26
N GLY A 277 0.09 20.57 18.02
CA GLY A 277 -0.15 19.23 17.50
C GLY A 277 -0.11 19.22 15.98
N SER A 278 1.08 19.40 15.40
CA SER A 278 1.29 19.42 13.94
C SER A 278 0.66 18.19 13.27
N VAL A 279 0.06 18.37 12.09
CA VAL A 279 -0.77 17.33 11.45
C VAL A 279 -0.04 15.98 11.33
N LEU A 280 1.21 15.97 10.89
CA LEU A 280 1.97 14.72 10.71
C LEU A 280 2.45 14.13 12.04
N THR A 281 3.35 14.82 12.75
CA THR A 281 4.10 14.28 13.91
C THR A 281 3.57 14.72 15.28
N GLY A 282 2.49 15.49 15.36
CA GLY A 282 1.86 15.88 16.62
C GLY A 282 2.67 16.83 17.50
N HIS A 283 3.72 17.49 16.97
CA HIS A 283 4.52 18.42 17.77
C HIS A 283 3.78 19.72 18.08
N CYS A 284 3.97 20.21 19.30
CA CYS A 284 3.50 21.50 19.77
C CYS A 284 4.67 22.49 19.92
N ASP A 285 4.57 23.66 19.30
CA ASP A 285 5.46 24.77 19.60
C ASP A 285 5.29 25.25 21.06
N ASN A 286 6.26 25.99 21.60
CA ASN A 286 6.14 26.57 22.94
C ASN A 286 5.12 27.74 22.94
N ILE A 287 3.82 27.40 23.00
CA ILE A 287 2.71 28.34 22.88
C ILE A 287 2.76 29.40 23.99
N THR A 288 3.23 29.04 25.19
CA THR A 288 3.41 29.95 26.32
C THR A 288 4.37 31.11 25.97
N ARG A 289 5.55 30.80 25.41
CA ARG A 289 6.54 31.80 25.01
C ARG A 289 6.11 32.55 23.75
N LEU A 290 5.52 31.85 22.77
CA LEU A 290 5.00 32.47 21.55
C LEU A 290 3.91 33.51 21.85
N ARG A 291 3.00 33.23 22.80
CA ARG A 291 1.98 34.18 23.26
C ARG A 291 2.63 35.46 23.79
N ALA A 292 3.60 35.34 24.70
CA ALA A 292 4.28 36.49 25.29
C ALA A 292 5.02 37.37 24.25
N ILE A 293 5.61 36.74 23.23
CA ILE A 293 6.25 37.43 22.11
C ILE A 293 5.22 38.13 21.21
N CYS A 294 4.14 37.44 20.83
CA CYS A 294 3.09 38.02 20.00
C CYS A 294 2.41 39.23 20.69
N ASP A 295 2.20 39.16 22.01
CA ASP A 295 1.73 40.29 22.82
C ASP A 295 2.73 41.45 22.82
N LYS A 296 4.03 41.17 23.02
CA LYS A 296 5.11 42.18 23.04
C LYS A 296 5.23 42.95 21.73
N TYR A 297 5.12 42.28 20.58
CA TYR A 297 5.25 42.88 19.25
C TYR A 297 3.90 43.24 18.60
N ASN A 298 2.77 43.04 19.31
CA ASN A 298 1.41 43.23 18.78
C ASN A 298 1.18 42.50 17.44
N VAL A 299 1.51 41.22 17.40
CA VAL A 299 1.35 40.33 16.23
C VAL A 299 0.25 39.33 16.52
N TRP A 300 -0.51 38.94 15.51
CA TRP A 300 -1.53 37.90 15.68
C TRP A 300 -0.87 36.55 15.89
N LEU A 301 -1.28 35.78 16.91
CA LEU A 301 -0.92 34.37 17.06
C LEU A 301 -2.08 33.49 16.57
N HIS A 302 -1.84 32.68 15.54
CA HIS A 302 -2.79 31.68 15.07
C HIS A 302 -2.26 30.28 15.37
N LEU A 303 -3.05 29.53 16.15
CA LEU A 303 -2.76 28.16 16.52
C LEU A 303 -3.56 27.21 15.63
N ARG A 304 -2.93 26.13 15.20
CA ARG A 304 -3.52 25.05 14.41
C ARG A 304 -2.96 23.71 14.88
N GLY A 305 -3.71 22.62 14.69
CA GLY A 305 -3.25 21.26 15.04
C GLY A 305 -4.20 20.51 15.97
N HIS A 306 -3.94 19.22 16.13
CA HIS A 306 -4.84 18.28 16.78
C HIS A 306 -4.82 18.35 18.31
N SER A 307 -3.71 18.78 18.92
CA SER A 307 -3.63 18.97 20.37
C SER A 307 -4.58 20.05 20.89
N LEU A 308 -5.11 20.93 20.02
CA LEU A 308 -6.21 21.84 20.36
C LEU A 308 -7.46 21.12 20.91
N ALA A 309 -7.69 19.85 20.53
CA ALA A 309 -8.78 19.04 21.09
C ALA A 309 -8.65 18.83 22.61
N ALA A 310 -7.43 18.88 23.16
CA ALA A 310 -7.18 18.71 24.60
C ALA A 310 -7.83 19.83 25.44
N LEU A 311 -8.13 20.99 24.86
CA LEU A 311 -8.87 22.07 25.56
C LEU A 311 -10.25 21.61 26.05
N ALA A 312 -10.86 20.59 25.42
CA ALA A 312 -12.10 19.98 25.89
C ALA A 312 -11.94 19.21 27.21
N LEU A 313 -10.72 18.80 27.57
CA LEU A 313 -10.43 18.01 28.76
C LEU A 313 -10.29 18.84 30.05
N ASN A 314 -10.13 20.16 29.94
CA ASN A 314 -9.83 20.96 31.12
C ASN A 314 -11.09 21.29 31.94
N ASN A 315 -11.09 20.85 33.20
CA ASN A 315 -12.14 21.13 34.18
C ASN A 315 -11.90 22.41 35.00
N SER A 316 -10.87 23.20 34.68
CA SER A 316 -10.58 24.49 35.32
C SER A 316 -11.71 25.51 35.12
N ALA A 317 -12.14 26.14 36.21
CA ALA A 317 -13.01 27.32 36.16
C ALA A 317 -12.26 28.63 35.83
N LYS A 318 -10.97 28.57 35.48
CA LYS A 318 -10.19 29.75 35.06
C LYS A 318 -10.35 29.98 33.56
N ASP A 319 -11.11 31.03 33.22
CA ASP A 319 -11.48 31.40 31.86
C ASP A 319 -10.30 31.50 30.89
N LEU A 320 -10.50 30.94 29.70
CA LEU A 320 -9.42 30.76 28.75
C LEU A 320 -9.18 32.00 27.88
N THR A 321 -8.23 32.84 28.30
CA THR A 321 -7.79 34.00 27.51
C THR A 321 -6.73 33.64 26.45
N LEU A 322 -6.78 32.45 25.84
CA LEU A 322 -5.84 32.10 24.75
C LEU A 322 -6.07 32.97 23.51
N TYR A 323 -7.35 33.21 23.17
CA TYR A 323 -7.77 33.82 21.90
C TYR A 323 -8.45 35.17 22.10
N ARG A 324 -7.70 36.18 22.58
CA ARG A 324 -8.07 37.56 22.27
C ARG A 324 -7.82 37.82 20.78
N LEU A 325 -8.88 37.73 19.98
CA LEU A 325 -8.95 38.36 18.67
C LEU A 325 -8.90 39.89 18.87
N ALA A 326 -7.68 40.43 18.89
CA ALA A 326 -7.33 41.84 19.16
C ALA A 326 -7.48 42.31 20.63
N ASP A 327 -6.81 43.45 20.92
CA ASP A 327 -6.70 44.12 22.22
C ASP A 327 -8.01 44.77 22.68
N ILE A 328 -9.04 43.94 22.92
CA ILE A 328 -10.25 44.37 23.61
C ILE A 328 -10.00 44.20 25.12
N LYS A 329 -9.73 45.32 25.81
CA LYS A 329 -9.64 45.39 27.28
C LYS A 329 -11.01 45.23 27.94
N GLY A 330 -11.62 44.04 27.83
CA GLY A 330 -12.91 43.69 28.46
C GLY A 330 -14.13 44.45 27.93
N GLY A 331 -14.02 45.12 26.78
CA GLY A 331 -15.14 45.76 26.09
C GLY A 331 -15.98 44.79 25.27
N ARG A 332 -17.20 45.20 24.90
CA ARG A 332 -17.99 44.50 23.88
C ARG A 332 -17.38 44.74 22.48
N PRO A 333 -17.54 43.81 21.52
CA PRO A 333 -17.08 44.03 20.14
C PRO A 333 -17.69 45.30 19.56
N THR A 334 -16.86 46.13 18.91
CA THR A 334 -17.33 47.39 18.31
C THR A 334 -18.04 47.11 16.97
N PRO A 335 -18.91 48.02 16.48
CA PRO A 335 -19.51 47.89 15.15
C PRO A 335 -18.48 47.69 14.04
N ARG A 336 -17.30 48.33 14.17
CA ARG A 336 -16.17 48.16 13.25
C ARG A 336 -15.66 46.72 13.24
N ASP A 337 -15.51 46.10 14.41
CA ASP A 337 -15.02 44.71 14.52
C ASP A 337 -15.98 43.73 13.84
N THR A 338 -17.29 43.92 14.03
CA THR A 338 -18.33 43.13 13.34
C THR A 338 -18.27 43.32 11.82
N THR A 339 -18.09 44.57 11.35
CA THR A 339 -17.92 44.85 9.92
C THR A 339 -16.66 44.19 9.35
N LEU A 340 -15.53 44.21 10.06
CA LEU A 340 -14.31 43.56 9.60
C LEU A 340 -14.43 42.03 9.54
N SER A 341 -15.09 41.40 10.51
CA SER A 341 -15.39 39.95 10.47
C SER A 341 -16.38 39.57 9.36
N LEU A 342 -17.28 40.48 8.97
CA LEU A 342 -18.17 40.29 7.83
C LEU A 342 -17.38 40.33 6.51
N VAL A 343 -16.58 41.38 6.30
CA VAL A 343 -15.78 41.58 5.08
C VAL A 343 -14.67 40.53 4.96
N SER A 344 -14.13 40.03 6.07
CA SER A 344 -13.14 38.94 6.04
C SER A 344 -13.72 37.57 5.67
N GLY A 345 -15.06 37.42 5.66
CA GLY A 345 -15.76 36.18 5.36
C GLY A 345 -16.10 35.30 6.56
N LEU A 346 -15.74 35.70 7.79
CA LEU A 346 -15.98 34.88 9.00
C LEU A 346 -17.48 34.73 9.33
N MET A 347 -18.31 35.68 8.90
CA MET A 347 -19.77 35.64 9.09
C MET A 347 -20.54 35.04 7.90
N ALA A 348 -19.85 34.46 6.89
CA ALA A 348 -20.47 34.00 5.64
C ALA A 348 -21.61 32.98 5.86
N ASP A 349 -21.50 32.10 6.86
CA ASP A 349 -22.47 31.05 7.16
C ASP A 349 -23.85 31.63 7.49
N SER A 350 -23.89 32.75 8.22
CA SER A 350 -25.15 33.46 8.57
C SER A 350 -25.87 34.07 7.36
N LEU A 351 -25.17 34.22 6.23
CA LEU A 351 -25.70 34.73 4.96
C LEU A 351 -25.99 33.61 3.94
N SER A 352 -25.53 32.40 4.21
CA SER A 352 -25.67 31.23 3.33
C SER A 352 -27.12 30.73 3.25
N ARG A 353 -27.43 29.96 2.20
CA ARG A 353 -28.61 29.09 2.15
C ARG A 353 -28.29 27.63 2.50
N ARG A 354 -27.01 27.26 2.51
CA ARG A 354 -26.53 25.94 2.93
C ARG A 354 -26.39 25.93 4.45
N LEU A 355 -26.44 24.73 5.05
CA LEU A 355 -26.31 24.52 6.49
C LEU A 355 -25.01 23.77 6.82
N PRO A 356 -23.81 24.34 6.56
CA PRO A 356 -22.53 23.64 6.79
C PRO A 356 -22.33 23.25 8.27
N THR A 357 -23.03 23.91 9.18
CA THR A 357 -23.04 23.62 10.62
C THR A 357 -23.90 22.44 11.03
N LEU A 358 -24.81 21.95 10.17
CA LEU A 358 -25.82 20.97 10.56
C LEU A 358 -25.23 19.60 10.97
N PRO A 359 -24.24 19.03 10.27
CA PRO A 359 -23.62 17.76 10.69
C PRO A 359 -23.02 17.88 12.10
N LEU A 360 -22.19 18.90 12.33
CA LEU A 360 -21.57 19.15 13.64
C LEU A 360 -22.61 19.45 14.74
N TRP A 361 -23.62 20.27 14.45
CA TRP A 361 -24.71 20.58 15.38
C TRP A 361 -25.48 19.30 15.79
N THR A 362 -25.61 18.34 14.89
CA THR A 362 -26.31 17.08 15.15
C THR A 362 -25.43 16.11 15.93
N VAL A 363 -24.16 15.92 15.54
CA VAL A 363 -23.19 15.08 16.27
C VAL A 363 -22.98 15.56 17.72
N LEU A 364 -22.89 16.88 17.95
CA LEU A 364 -22.75 17.43 19.31
C LEU A 364 -23.96 17.15 20.21
N GLN A 365 -25.16 16.96 19.65
CA GLN A 365 -26.33 16.54 20.42
C GLN A 365 -26.38 15.03 20.63
N ALA A 366 -25.97 14.23 19.64
CA ALA A 366 -25.92 12.77 19.78
C ALA A 366 -24.89 12.33 20.84
N LEU A 367 -23.69 12.94 20.85
CA LEU A 367 -22.64 12.64 21.82
C LEU A 367 -22.84 13.37 23.16
N GLY A 368 -23.48 14.54 23.15
CA GLY A 368 -23.52 15.44 24.30
C GLY A 368 -22.12 15.93 24.74
N ARG A 369 -22.07 16.64 25.87
CA ARG A 369 -20.79 17.13 26.43
C ARG A 369 -19.88 15.97 26.83
N ASP A 370 -20.43 14.99 27.54
CA ASP A 370 -19.64 13.96 28.20
C ASP A 370 -19.13 12.91 27.20
N GLY A 371 -19.89 12.64 26.12
CA GLY A 371 -19.41 11.83 25.00
C GLY A 371 -18.23 12.48 24.26
N VAL A 372 -18.30 13.79 23.98
CA VAL A 372 -17.17 14.54 23.39
C VAL A 372 -15.94 14.53 24.30
N TYR A 373 -16.12 14.78 25.60
CA TYR A 373 -15.05 14.72 26.59
C TYR A 373 -14.40 13.33 26.66
N ASN A 374 -15.21 12.28 26.80
CA ASN A 374 -14.73 10.90 26.91
C ASN A 374 -14.03 10.44 25.63
N ARG A 375 -14.56 10.80 24.44
CA ARG A 375 -13.95 10.49 23.14
C ARG A 375 -12.55 11.10 23.05
N PHE A 376 -12.42 12.42 23.21
CA PHE A 376 -11.10 13.07 23.16
C PHE A 376 -10.17 12.54 24.25
N LYS A 377 -10.66 12.31 25.47
CA LYS A 377 -9.86 11.73 26.56
C LYS A 377 -9.28 10.38 26.15
N ARG A 378 -10.09 9.49 25.54
CA ARG A 378 -9.59 8.19 25.10
C ARG A 378 -8.60 8.31 23.94
N CYS A 379 -8.81 9.21 22.99
CA CYS A 379 -7.84 9.44 21.90
C CYS A 379 -6.43 9.76 22.44
N PHE A 380 -6.32 10.71 23.38
CA PHE A 380 -5.02 11.08 23.96
C PHE A 380 -4.42 9.97 24.84
N LEU A 381 -5.25 9.25 25.62
CA LEU A 381 -4.79 8.09 26.41
C LEU A 381 -4.31 6.93 25.52
N ALA A 382 -4.94 6.70 24.36
CA ALA A 382 -4.53 5.67 23.42
C ALA A 382 -3.14 5.96 22.83
N VAL A 383 -2.85 7.23 22.49
CA VAL A 383 -1.51 7.64 22.03
C VAL A 383 -0.47 7.55 23.15
N GLU A 384 -0.83 7.93 24.39
CA GLU A 384 0.04 7.79 25.57
C GLU A 384 0.38 6.32 25.86
N GLU A 385 -0.60 5.43 25.75
CA GLU A 385 -0.45 3.98 25.95
C GLU A 385 0.40 3.34 24.83
N LEU A 386 0.10 3.63 23.56
CA LEU A 386 0.87 3.17 22.40
C LEU A 386 2.33 3.62 22.47
N TYR A 387 2.59 4.90 22.78
CA TYR A 387 3.96 5.43 22.94
C TYR A 387 4.71 4.68 24.03
N ASN A 388 4.06 4.43 25.17
CA ASN A 388 4.71 3.78 26.32
C ASN A 388 5.05 2.31 26.06
N LYS A 389 4.27 1.58 25.25
CA LYS A 389 4.61 0.21 24.82
C LYS A 389 5.64 0.22 23.68
N ILE A 390 5.51 1.11 22.69
CA ILE A 390 6.37 1.13 21.50
C ILE A 390 7.79 1.65 21.78
N LYS A 391 7.97 2.52 22.78
CA LYS A 391 9.31 3.02 23.17
C LYS A 391 10.24 1.96 23.76
N GLU A 392 9.73 0.78 24.10
CA GLU A 392 10.54 -0.33 24.62
C GLU A 392 11.34 -1.05 23.52
N PHE A 393 10.93 -0.92 22.25
CA PHE A 393 11.64 -1.50 21.10
C PHE A 393 12.88 -0.69 20.72
N SER A 394 14.07 -1.27 20.97
CA SER A 394 15.37 -0.67 20.60
C SER A 394 15.59 -0.49 19.09
N CYS A 395 14.80 -1.17 18.25
CA CYS A 395 14.82 -1.03 16.80
C CYS A 395 13.75 -0.07 16.25
N ILE A 396 13.03 0.65 17.11
CA ILE A 396 12.06 1.67 16.70
C ILE A 396 12.56 3.07 17.08
N ARG A 397 12.52 3.97 16.09
CA ARG A 397 12.69 5.41 16.24
C ARG A 397 11.33 6.09 16.24
N ILE A 398 10.91 6.63 17.39
CA ILE A 398 9.72 7.48 17.47
C ILE A 398 10.06 8.89 16.95
N LEU A 399 9.21 9.43 16.07
CA LEU A 399 9.34 10.75 15.45
C LEU A 399 8.32 11.78 15.99
N SER A 400 7.29 11.34 16.71
CA SER A 400 6.27 12.22 17.27
C SER A 400 6.66 12.84 18.62
N GLN A 401 5.87 13.79 19.12
CA GLN A 401 6.02 14.34 20.47
C GLN A 401 5.84 13.25 21.55
N SER A 402 6.69 13.29 22.59
CA SER A 402 6.54 12.47 23.79
C SER A 402 5.34 12.92 24.63
N PRO A 403 4.47 12.00 25.09
CA PRO A 403 3.53 12.26 26.18
C PRO A 403 4.27 12.72 27.45
N GLY A 404 3.65 13.57 28.25
CA GLY A 404 4.27 14.13 29.47
C GLY A 404 5.30 15.25 29.22
N GLY A 405 5.51 15.64 27.96
CA GLY A 405 6.39 16.73 27.55
C GLY A 405 7.90 16.41 27.69
N GLU A 406 8.73 17.45 27.64
CA GLU A 406 10.21 17.32 27.60
C GLU A 406 10.84 16.70 28.86
N THR A 407 10.06 16.48 29.92
CA THR A 407 10.52 15.85 31.16
C THR A 407 9.93 14.46 31.41
N GLU A 408 9.02 13.99 30.54
CA GLU A 408 8.25 12.72 30.68
C GLU A 408 7.66 12.48 32.09
N SER A 409 7.44 13.54 32.87
CA SER A 409 7.31 13.43 34.33
C SER A 409 5.87 13.42 34.87
N TYR A 410 4.89 13.57 33.98
CA TYR A 410 3.47 13.61 34.33
C TYR A 410 2.63 12.86 33.29
N THR A 411 1.81 11.91 33.74
CA THR A 411 0.81 11.27 32.87
C THR A 411 -0.41 12.17 32.69
N LEU A 412 -1.13 12.02 31.58
CA LEU A 412 -2.39 12.76 31.35
C LEU A 412 -3.40 12.50 32.48
N SER A 413 -3.45 11.27 33.00
CA SER A 413 -4.35 10.91 34.10
C SER A 413 -4.04 11.66 35.41
N GLU A 414 -2.76 11.83 35.76
CA GLU A 414 -2.35 12.61 36.93
C GLU A 414 -2.61 14.12 36.74
N CYS A 415 -2.37 14.63 35.54
CA CYS A 415 -2.66 16.03 35.17
C CYS A 415 -4.15 16.37 35.27
N LEU A 416 -5.04 15.42 34.94
CA LEU A 416 -6.48 15.58 35.08
C LEU A 416 -6.96 15.43 36.54
N ALA A 417 -6.21 14.74 37.40
CA ALA A 417 -6.59 14.44 38.78
C ALA A 417 -6.09 15.48 39.81
N ASN A 418 -4.82 15.91 39.73
CA ASN A 418 -4.12 16.51 40.87
C ASN A 418 -4.21 18.04 40.97
N ASN A 419 -4.45 18.76 39.87
CA ASN A 419 -4.92 20.16 39.80
C ASN A 419 -5.12 20.52 38.33
N PRO A 420 -6.06 21.43 37.97
CA PRO A 420 -6.15 21.91 36.60
C PRO A 420 -4.87 22.64 36.18
N LEU A 421 -4.07 21.99 35.32
CA LEU A 421 -2.96 22.62 34.62
C LEU A 421 -3.42 23.89 33.89
N ASN A 422 -2.49 24.81 33.68
CA ASN A 422 -2.70 25.86 32.70
C ASN A 422 -2.91 25.19 31.33
N ASN A 423 -3.95 25.59 30.60
CA ASN A 423 -4.27 25.03 29.28
C ASN A 423 -3.11 25.08 28.28
N LEU A 424 -2.19 26.04 28.44
CA LEU A 424 -0.96 26.11 27.63
C LEU A 424 0.02 24.96 27.93
N GLN A 425 0.11 24.52 29.19
CA GLN A 425 0.91 23.37 29.62
C GLN A 425 0.25 22.04 29.23
N LEU A 426 -1.07 22.02 29.04
CA LEU A 426 -1.77 20.82 28.58
C LEU A 426 -1.30 20.40 27.17
N PHE A 427 -0.98 21.35 26.29
CA PHE A 427 -0.39 21.07 24.97
C PHE A 427 1.06 20.54 25.04
N GLU A 428 1.78 20.85 26.11
CA GLU A 428 3.12 20.31 26.34
C GLU A 428 3.04 18.84 26.82
N VAL A 429 1.98 18.47 27.55
CA VAL A 429 1.76 17.11 28.09
C VAL A 429 1.11 16.14 27.09
N VAL A 430 0.16 16.59 26.27
CA VAL A 430 -0.58 15.69 25.35
C VAL A 430 0.17 15.42 24.05
N ALA A 431 0.11 14.17 23.59
CA ALA A 431 0.52 13.77 22.23
C ALA A 431 -0.74 13.43 21.41
N SER A 432 -0.93 14.09 20.27
CA SER A 432 -2.13 13.92 19.43
C SER A 432 -2.04 12.79 18.40
N ALA A 433 -0.82 12.34 18.09
CA ALA A 433 -0.52 11.29 17.14
C ALA A 433 0.78 10.59 17.55
N LEU A 434 0.89 9.29 17.26
CA LEU A 434 2.14 8.56 17.32
C LEU A 434 2.69 8.42 15.89
N VAL A 435 3.98 8.69 15.70
CA VAL A 435 4.69 8.43 14.44
C VAL A 435 5.99 7.72 14.75
N PHE A 436 6.26 6.61 14.07
CA PHE A 436 7.45 5.79 14.32
C PHE A 436 8.00 5.12 13.05
N GLN A 437 9.26 4.68 13.14
CA GLN A 437 9.98 3.99 12.07
C GLN A 437 10.81 2.84 12.64
N PHE A 438 10.82 1.70 11.96
CA PHE A 438 11.85 0.67 12.12
C PHE A 438 13.20 1.17 11.62
N VAL A 439 14.25 0.98 12.43
CA VAL A 439 15.63 1.46 12.21
C VAL A 439 16.67 0.38 12.55
N PRO A 440 17.91 0.46 12.02
CA PRO A 440 18.95 -0.50 12.37
C PRO A 440 19.28 -0.47 13.87
N ALA A 441 19.25 -1.62 14.53
CA ALA A 441 19.49 -1.78 15.97
C ALA A 441 20.91 -1.35 16.46
N HIS A 442 21.82 -1.03 15.54
CA HIS A 442 23.20 -0.62 15.84
C HIS A 442 23.51 0.85 15.52
N LYS A 443 22.53 1.65 15.09
CA LYS A 443 22.69 3.11 14.98
C LYS A 443 22.15 3.80 16.24
N ASP A 444 22.78 4.92 16.62
CA ASP A 444 22.19 5.84 17.60
C ASP A 444 20.81 6.28 17.11
N ILE A 445 19.75 5.85 17.82
CA ILE A 445 18.34 6.15 17.54
C ILE A 445 18.09 7.67 17.51
N GLN A 446 18.95 8.44 18.19
CA GLN A 446 18.97 9.91 18.23
C GLN A 446 19.47 10.59 16.94
N THR A 447 19.97 9.84 15.97
CA THR A 447 20.31 10.40 14.66
C THR A 447 19.03 10.78 13.91
N THR A 448 18.86 12.08 13.64
CA THR A 448 17.72 12.65 12.88
C THR A 448 17.92 12.55 11.36
N GLU A 449 18.77 11.63 10.89
CA GLU A 449 19.04 11.43 9.46
C GLU A 449 17.93 10.60 8.80
N ARG A 450 17.73 10.82 7.49
CA ARG A 450 16.86 9.98 6.66
C ARG A 450 17.36 8.54 6.69
N VAL A 451 16.45 7.57 6.84
CA VAL A 451 16.82 6.16 6.78
C VAL A 451 17.34 5.78 5.38
N LEU A 452 18.12 4.69 5.29
CA LEU A 452 18.55 4.19 3.99
C LEU A 452 17.33 3.67 3.20
N PRO A 453 17.33 3.75 1.85
CA PRO A 453 16.19 3.33 1.03
C PRO A 453 15.72 1.88 1.25
N TYR A 454 16.59 0.99 1.75
CA TYR A 454 16.20 -0.35 2.17
C TYR A 454 15.22 -0.32 3.37
N TYR A 455 15.48 0.52 4.37
CA TYR A 455 14.60 0.68 5.53
C TYR A 455 13.31 1.43 5.19
N ASP A 456 13.28 2.31 4.19
CA ASP A 456 12.02 2.87 3.65
C ASP A 456 11.11 1.74 3.13
N LYS A 457 11.67 0.73 2.45
CA LYS A 457 10.92 -0.46 1.99
C LYS A 457 10.46 -1.33 3.16
N LEU A 458 11.30 -1.56 4.17
CA LEU A 458 10.91 -2.29 5.39
C LEU A 458 9.78 -1.59 6.17
N ASN A 459 9.84 -0.27 6.32
CA ASN A 459 8.78 0.53 6.96
C ASN A 459 7.48 0.51 6.15
N SER A 460 7.57 0.57 4.82
CA SER A 460 6.41 0.43 3.93
C SER A 460 5.72 -0.92 4.12
N TRP A 461 6.49 -2.01 4.14
CA TRP A 461 5.98 -3.36 4.38
C TRP A 461 5.37 -3.50 5.78
N LEU A 462 6.05 -3.02 6.83
CA LEU A 462 5.55 -3.08 8.21
C LEU A 462 4.20 -2.35 8.34
N GLY A 463 4.08 -1.14 7.78
CA GLY A 463 2.81 -0.40 7.80
C GLY A 463 1.71 -1.11 7.02
N GLN A 464 2.00 -1.72 5.87
CA GLN A 464 1.04 -2.51 5.09
C GLN A 464 0.56 -3.76 5.82
N ILE A 465 1.45 -4.48 6.51
CA ILE A 465 1.09 -5.65 7.31
C ILE A 465 0.20 -5.24 8.48
N LEU A 466 0.59 -4.20 9.23
CA LEU A 466 -0.22 -3.69 10.33
C LEU A 466 -1.58 -3.17 9.86
N GLN A 467 -1.66 -2.49 8.71
CA GLN A 467 -2.93 -2.04 8.11
C GLN A 467 -3.85 -3.20 7.68
N ARG A 468 -3.29 -4.36 7.35
CA ARG A 468 -4.04 -5.55 6.92
C ARG A 468 -4.48 -6.42 8.09
N ASP A 469 -3.66 -6.47 9.14
CA ASP A 469 -3.84 -7.41 10.26
C ASP A 469 -4.49 -6.74 11.50
N ILE A 470 -4.64 -5.40 11.53
CA ILE A 470 -5.25 -4.63 12.62
C ILE A 470 -6.39 -3.74 12.11
N ASP A 471 -7.63 -4.20 12.25
CA ASP A 471 -8.82 -3.47 11.79
C ASP A 471 -9.21 -2.29 12.71
N ASN A 472 -9.07 -2.47 14.04
CA ASN A 472 -9.60 -1.54 15.04
C ASN A 472 -8.72 -0.30 15.30
N VAL A 473 -7.58 -0.18 14.60
CA VAL A 473 -6.67 0.96 14.71
C VAL A 473 -6.38 1.51 13.33
N GLN A 474 -6.78 2.76 13.06
CA GLN A 474 -6.41 3.43 11.81
C GLN A 474 -4.90 3.69 11.78
N ILE A 475 -4.22 2.98 10.89
CA ILE A 475 -2.78 3.08 10.64
C ILE A 475 -2.56 3.70 9.26
N GLU A 476 -1.62 4.63 9.17
CA GLU A 476 -1.30 5.36 7.94
C GLU A 476 0.19 5.31 7.64
N LEU A 477 0.54 5.19 6.36
CA LEU A 477 1.90 5.38 5.87
C LEU A 477 2.10 6.82 5.40
N CYS A 478 3.18 7.46 5.84
CA CYS A 478 3.53 8.82 5.46
C CYS A 478 5.01 8.95 5.09
N ASP A 479 5.34 9.76 4.08
CA ASP A 479 6.73 10.12 3.75
C ASP A 479 7.08 11.46 4.41
N ILE A 480 8.08 11.44 5.29
CA ILE A 480 8.61 12.62 5.97
C ILE A 480 9.93 12.94 5.30
N GLU A 481 10.00 14.06 4.55
CA GLU A 481 11.15 14.43 3.70
C GLU A 481 12.53 14.23 4.35
N GLN A 482 12.63 14.57 5.64
CA GLN A 482 13.85 14.48 6.46
C GLN A 482 14.15 13.08 7.03
N CYS A 483 13.15 12.20 7.14
CA CYS A 483 13.23 10.93 7.88
C CYS A 483 13.00 9.69 7.01
N GLY A 484 12.23 9.79 5.91
CA GLY A 484 11.78 8.68 5.07
C GLY A 484 10.34 8.24 5.38
N VAL A 485 9.99 7.03 4.97
CA VAL A 485 8.67 6.41 5.18
C VAL A 485 8.47 6.07 6.65
N ALA A 486 7.37 6.52 7.24
CA ALA A 486 7.02 6.31 8.64
C ALA A 486 5.56 5.86 8.81
N ILE A 487 5.31 5.16 9.91
CA ILE A 487 4.00 4.66 10.30
C ILE A 487 3.38 5.65 11.28
N ARG A 488 2.14 6.07 11.02
CA ARG A 488 1.41 7.09 11.78
C ARG A 488 0.09 6.53 12.30
N ILE A 489 -0.24 6.88 13.54
CA ILE A 489 -1.50 6.55 14.21
C ILE A 489 -2.05 7.83 14.85
N CYS A 490 -3.22 8.30 14.41
CA CYS A 490 -3.89 9.47 14.97
C CYS A 490 -5.36 9.18 15.29
N PRO A 491 -5.69 8.76 16.53
CA PRO A 491 -7.06 8.44 16.94
C PRO A 491 -8.04 9.63 16.94
N LEU A 492 -7.58 10.85 16.65
CA LEU A 492 -8.42 12.05 16.53
C LEU A 492 -8.99 12.25 15.12
N GLU A 493 -8.38 11.63 14.11
CA GLU A 493 -8.83 11.70 12.71
C GLU A 493 -9.76 10.53 12.33
N ASN A 494 -9.75 9.45 13.12
CA ASN A 494 -10.64 8.31 12.94
C ASN A 494 -12.11 8.69 13.26
N PRO A 495 -13.10 8.43 12.37
CA PRO A 495 -14.52 8.64 12.64
C PRO A 495 -15.13 7.64 13.65
N ASP A 496 -14.56 6.44 13.77
CA ASP A 496 -15.09 5.35 14.62
C ASP A 496 -14.67 5.47 16.08
N GLN A 497 -14.90 4.46 16.91
CA GLN A 497 -14.53 4.54 18.33
C GLN A 497 -13.00 4.62 18.47
N PRO A 498 -12.46 5.48 19.37
CA PRO A 498 -11.02 5.48 19.63
C PRO A 498 -10.58 4.12 20.17
N PRO A 499 -9.41 3.57 19.77
CA PRO A 499 -8.99 2.21 20.11
C PRO A 499 -9.10 1.91 21.60
N THR A 500 -9.54 0.72 21.98
CA THR A 500 -9.53 0.24 23.37
C THR A 500 -8.12 -0.18 23.80
N THR A 501 -7.94 -0.63 25.05
CA THR A 501 -6.66 -1.20 25.51
C THR A 501 -6.39 -2.55 24.86
N GLU A 502 -7.44 -3.36 24.64
CA GLU A 502 -7.34 -4.65 23.93
C GLU A 502 -6.89 -4.47 22.48
N ASP A 503 -7.42 -3.46 21.77
CA ASP A 503 -6.99 -3.13 20.40
C ASP A 503 -5.51 -2.72 20.35
N ILE A 504 -5.03 -2.03 21.39
CA ILE A 504 -3.62 -1.66 21.54
C ILE A 504 -2.77 -2.89 21.84
N ASP A 505 -3.20 -3.77 22.75
CA ASP A 505 -2.47 -5.02 23.06
C ASP A 505 -2.34 -5.91 21.82
N ASN A 506 -3.42 -6.05 21.03
CA ASN A 506 -3.42 -6.78 19.76
C ASN A 506 -2.44 -6.15 18.74
N LEU A 507 -2.42 -4.82 18.61
CA LEU A 507 -1.46 -4.11 17.75
C LEU A 507 -0.02 -4.35 18.20
N ILE A 508 0.26 -4.30 19.50
CA ILE A 508 1.60 -4.51 20.04
C ILE A 508 2.05 -5.96 19.83
N THR A 509 1.19 -6.94 20.08
CA THR A 509 1.49 -8.37 19.81
C THR A 509 1.78 -8.62 18.31
N CYS A 510 1.04 -7.99 17.40
CA CYS A 510 1.34 -8.05 15.97
C CYS A 510 2.69 -7.39 15.64
N LEU A 511 2.93 -6.19 16.18
CA LEU A 511 4.15 -5.42 15.98
C LEU A 511 5.39 -6.18 16.49
N GLU A 512 5.32 -6.84 17.63
CA GLU A 512 6.38 -7.71 18.17
C GLU A 512 6.77 -8.80 17.18
N GLN A 513 5.79 -9.55 16.66
CA GLN A 513 6.00 -10.62 15.68
C GLN A 513 6.62 -10.08 14.38
N GLN A 514 6.16 -8.93 13.89
CA GLN A 514 6.73 -8.33 12.67
C GLN A 514 8.15 -7.77 12.91
N ILE A 515 8.45 -7.27 14.10
CA ILE A 515 9.80 -6.81 14.47
C ILE A 515 10.79 -7.98 14.47
N GLU A 516 10.43 -9.14 15.03
CA GLU A 516 11.29 -10.33 15.02
C GLU A 516 11.65 -10.74 13.58
N ILE A 517 10.65 -10.77 12.69
CA ILE A 517 10.82 -11.05 11.25
C ILE A 517 11.74 -10.00 10.58
N LEU A 518 11.56 -8.72 10.88
CA LEU A 518 12.39 -7.65 10.32
C LEU A 518 13.84 -7.71 10.79
N LEU A 519 14.07 -8.01 12.08
CA LEU A 519 15.41 -8.16 12.65
C LEU A 519 16.13 -9.36 12.04
N ALA A 520 15.48 -10.52 11.99
CA ALA A 520 16.02 -11.71 11.34
C ALA A 520 16.33 -11.45 9.86
N THR A 521 15.43 -10.78 9.13
CA THR A 521 15.64 -10.43 7.71
C THR A 521 16.82 -9.47 7.51
N VAL A 522 17.05 -8.53 8.43
CA VAL A 522 18.22 -7.64 8.39
C VAL A 522 19.52 -8.41 8.65
N GLU A 523 19.57 -9.29 9.65
CA GLU A 523 20.74 -10.12 9.98
C GLU A 523 21.09 -11.08 8.82
N HIS A 524 20.09 -11.79 8.30
CA HIS A 524 20.25 -12.75 7.21
C HIS A 524 20.63 -12.09 5.88
N LYS A 525 20.37 -10.79 5.69
CA LYS A 525 20.67 -10.08 4.43
C LYS A 525 22.16 -10.01 4.12
N ASP A 526 23.01 -9.75 5.12
CA ASP A 526 24.46 -9.66 4.91
C ASP A 526 25.03 -11.05 4.54
N THR A 527 24.50 -12.11 5.17
CA THR A 527 24.83 -13.50 4.82
C THR A 527 24.35 -13.87 3.41
N PHE A 528 23.12 -13.49 3.04
CA PHE A 528 22.56 -13.68 1.70
C PHE A 528 23.40 -13.00 0.61
N VAL A 529 23.71 -11.71 0.79
CA VAL A 529 24.53 -10.94 -0.17
C VAL A 529 25.93 -11.56 -0.31
N ARG A 530 26.54 -12.00 0.80
CA ARG A 530 27.84 -12.67 0.78
C ARG A 530 27.80 -13.99 0.01
N LEU A 531 26.85 -14.88 0.33
CA LEU A 531 26.72 -16.20 -0.30
C LEU A 531 26.41 -16.10 -1.81
N VAL A 532 25.60 -15.13 -2.23
CA VAL A 532 25.36 -14.84 -3.66
C VAL A 532 26.64 -14.33 -4.33
N SER A 533 27.40 -13.45 -3.68
CA SER A 533 28.64 -12.88 -4.22
C SER A 533 29.81 -13.88 -4.27
N GLU A 534 29.77 -14.94 -3.46
CA GLU A 534 30.72 -16.06 -3.47
C GLU A 534 30.46 -17.08 -4.60
N ASN A 535 29.39 -16.92 -5.39
CA ASN A 535 28.95 -17.87 -6.42
C ASN A 535 28.98 -17.28 -7.84
N ASP A 536 29.74 -17.90 -8.76
CA ASP A 536 29.89 -17.43 -10.15
C ASP A 536 28.59 -17.45 -10.97
N SER A 537 27.59 -18.25 -10.59
CA SER A 537 26.34 -18.46 -11.35
C SER A 537 25.12 -17.75 -10.75
N LEU A 538 25.25 -17.10 -9.60
CA LEU A 538 24.19 -16.35 -8.94
C LEU A 538 24.54 -14.87 -8.92
N HIS A 539 23.60 -14.01 -9.29
CA HIS A 539 23.80 -12.57 -9.33
C HIS A 539 22.72 -11.85 -8.53
N LEU A 540 23.13 -10.94 -7.64
CA LEU A 540 22.23 -10.12 -6.86
C LEU A 540 21.50 -9.13 -7.78
N VAL A 541 20.17 -9.07 -7.66
CA VAL A 541 19.32 -8.16 -8.43
C VAL A 541 18.72 -7.11 -7.50
N GLU A 542 18.91 -5.84 -7.84
CA GLU A 542 18.20 -4.75 -7.19
C GLU A 542 16.75 -4.71 -7.69
N MET A 543 15.81 -4.95 -6.76
CA MET A 543 14.37 -4.85 -7.02
C MET A 543 13.83 -3.55 -6.41
N PRO A 544 13.29 -2.63 -7.22
CA PRO A 544 12.64 -1.41 -6.72
C PRO A 544 11.40 -1.78 -5.89
N GLY A 545 11.10 -1.00 -4.84
CA GLY A 545 9.96 -1.26 -3.94
C GLY A 545 10.03 -2.52 -3.07
N TRP A 546 10.92 -3.48 -3.32
CA TRP A 546 10.92 -4.76 -2.58
C TRP A 546 11.56 -4.72 -1.19
N ALA A 547 10.78 -5.14 -0.19
CA ALA A 547 11.19 -5.35 1.19
C ALA A 547 11.50 -6.83 1.41
N GLY A 548 12.71 -7.16 1.91
CA GLY A 548 13.18 -8.54 2.06
C GLY A 548 14.68 -8.70 1.79
N LEU A 549 15.14 -9.96 1.72
CA LEU A 549 16.55 -10.29 1.43
C LEU A 549 17.01 -9.72 0.08
N GLY A 550 16.25 -9.94 -1.00
CA GLY A 550 16.56 -9.36 -2.32
C GLY A 550 16.05 -10.20 -3.50
N GLY A 551 16.58 -9.93 -4.69
CA GLY A 551 16.40 -10.79 -5.86
C GLY A 551 17.70 -11.52 -6.19
N VAL A 552 17.60 -12.77 -6.67
CA VAL A 552 18.74 -13.53 -7.23
C VAL A 552 18.39 -13.98 -8.63
N ARG A 553 19.28 -13.68 -9.59
CA ARG A 553 19.21 -14.21 -10.94
C ARG A 553 20.20 -15.34 -11.08
N TYR A 554 19.77 -16.48 -11.62
CA TYR A 554 20.68 -17.53 -12.05
C TYR A 554 21.16 -17.21 -13.46
N ALA A 555 22.47 -17.20 -13.66
CA ALA A 555 23.11 -16.95 -14.95
C ALA A 555 24.27 -17.94 -15.16
N PRO A 556 24.20 -18.83 -16.16
CA PRO A 556 25.31 -19.68 -16.55
C PRO A 556 26.65 -18.95 -16.72
N PRO A 557 27.79 -19.51 -16.28
CA PRO A 557 29.11 -18.86 -16.39
C PRO A 557 29.53 -18.48 -17.82
N THR A 558 28.95 -19.12 -18.83
CA THR A 558 29.18 -18.79 -20.26
C THR A 558 28.52 -17.48 -20.71
N TRP A 559 27.60 -16.90 -19.94
CA TRP A 559 26.80 -15.73 -20.33
C TRP A 559 27.49 -14.38 -20.12
N ILE A 560 28.59 -14.35 -19.35
CA ILE A 560 29.29 -13.15 -18.84
C ILE A 560 29.77 -12.20 -19.96
N HIS A 561 29.75 -12.62 -21.23
CA HIS A 561 30.25 -11.86 -22.39
C HIS A 561 29.24 -11.57 -23.51
N VAL A 562 27.94 -11.90 -23.37
CA VAL A 562 26.97 -11.70 -24.47
C VAL A 562 25.74 -10.91 -24.01
N MET A 563 25.71 -9.62 -24.37
CA MET A 563 24.60 -8.69 -24.11
C MET A 563 23.84 -8.38 -25.41
N THR A 564 23.28 -9.40 -26.06
CA THR A 564 22.35 -9.27 -27.19
C THR A 564 20.90 -9.42 -26.69
N ASP A 565 19.94 -8.82 -27.38
CA ASP A 565 18.53 -8.87 -26.97
C ASP A 565 18.00 -10.31 -26.86
N GLN A 566 18.35 -11.17 -27.83
CA GLN A 566 18.03 -12.61 -27.78
C GLN A 566 18.60 -13.30 -26.51
N ALA A 567 19.80 -12.93 -26.09
CA ALA A 567 20.42 -13.47 -24.88
C ALA A 567 19.80 -12.92 -23.58
N ARG A 568 19.02 -11.83 -23.66
CA ARG A 568 18.19 -11.34 -22.55
C ARG A 568 16.88 -12.12 -22.46
N ASP A 569 16.25 -12.40 -23.60
CA ASP A 569 15.02 -13.20 -23.68
C ASP A 569 15.25 -14.66 -23.23
N GLU A 570 16.35 -15.28 -23.64
CA GLU A 570 16.74 -16.63 -23.21
C GLU A 570 17.00 -16.69 -21.70
N LEU A 571 17.66 -15.68 -21.12
CA LEU A 571 17.93 -15.59 -19.68
C LEU A 571 16.63 -15.37 -18.87
N ASN A 572 15.70 -14.57 -19.40
CA ASN A 572 14.37 -14.38 -18.83
C ASN A 572 13.58 -15.69 -18.84
N LYS A 573 13.54 -16.39 -19.99
CA LYS A 573 12.84 -17.67 -20.11
C LYS A 573 13.38 -18.71 -19.12
N LEU A 574 14.71 -18.80 -18.98
CA LEU A 574 15.35 -19.69 -18.02
C LEU A 574 15.00 -19.33 -16.56
N ASN A 575 15.05 -18.05 -16.18
CA ASN A 575 14.73 -17.64 -14.81
C ASN A 575 13.22 -17.75 -14.49
N MET A 576 12.32 -17.59 -15.47
CA MET A 576 10.90 -17.87 -15.31
C MET A 576 10.63 -19.36 -15.06
N GLN A 577 11.24 -20.26 -15.86
CA GLN A 577 11.13 -21.71 -15.68
C GLN A 577 11.76 -22.20 -14.37
N LEU A 578 12.86 -21.59 -13.94
CA LEU A 578 13.46 -21.80 -12.62
C LEU A 578 12.47 -21.46 -11.50
N VAL A 579 11.83 -20.29 -11.54
CA VAL A 579 10.83 -19.90 -10.54
C VAL A 579 9.60 -20.81 -10.58
N GLU A 580 9.15 -21.26 -11.75
CA GLU A 580 8.03 -22.19 -11.90
C GLU A 580 8.33 -23.56 -11.25
N MET A 581 9.52 -24.11 -11.50
CA MET A 581 10.00 -25.33 -10.83
C MET A 581 10.12 -25.13 -9.31
N LEU A 582 10.72 -24.02 -8.85
CA LEU A 582 10.85 -23.71 -7.42
C LEU A 582 9.47 -23.61 -6.74
N ARG A 583 8.50 -22.93 -7.36
CA ARG A 583 7.11 -22.82 -6.88
C ARG A 583 6.38 -24.15 -6.78
N SER A 584 6.76 -25.14 -7.58
CA SER A 584 6.20 -26.50 -7.50
C SER A 584 6.72 -27.29 -6.29
N THR A 585 7.87 -26.88 -5.74
CA THR A 585 8.50 -27.48 -4.55
C THR A 585 8.10 -26.73 -3.27
N ASP A 586 8.15 -25.39 -3.29
CA ASP A 586 7.76 -24.52 -2.17
C ASP A 586 7.09 -23.24 -2.71
N ALA A 587 5.89 -22.95 -2.20
CA ALA A 587 5.10 -21.78 -2.56
C ALA A 587 5.71 -20.44 -2.11
N ALA A 588 6.71 -20.45 -1.21
CA ALA A 588 7.41 -19.24 -0.76
C ALA A 588 8.23 -18.55 -1.86
N PHE A 589 8.65 -19.28 -2.91
CA PHE A 589 9.36 -18.70 -4.04
C PHE A 589 8.41 -17.90 -4.94
N SER A 590 8.86 -16.73 -5.40
CA SER A 590 8.07 -15.88 -6.30
C SER A 590 8.92 -15.30 -7.43
N LEU A 591 8.25 -14.91 -8.51
CA LEU A 591 8.88 -14.22 -9.63
C LEU A 591 9.10 -12.75 -9.23
N GLY A 592 10.32 -12.28 -9.43
CA GLY A 592 10.68 -10.87 -9.36
C GLY A 592 11.17 -10.36 -10.71
N GLU A 593 11.16 -9.05 -10.86
CA GLU A 593 11.72 -8.33 -11.99
C GLU A 593 12.74 -7.33 -11.46
N GLY A 594 13.95 -7.33 -12.03
CA GLY A 594 14.98 -6.34 -11.70
C GLY A 594 14.69 -4.97 -12.31
N ALA A 595 15.39 -3.94 -11.83
CA ALA A 595 15.35 -2.61 -12.45
C ALA A 595 15.82 -2.58 -13.93
N ASP A 596 16.40 -3.69 -14.42
CA ASP A 596 16.83 -3.94 -15.79
C ASP A 596 15.78 -4.65 -16.66
N GLY A 597 14.56 -4.88 -16.16
CA GLY A 597 13.47 -5.56 -16.88
C GLY A 597 13.70 -7.07 -17.08
N LEU A 598 14.58 -7.68 -16.26
CA LEU A 598 14.91 -9.09 -16.34
C LEU A 598 14.43 -9.87 -15.10
N ALA A 599 13.89 -11.06 -15.35
CA ALA A 599 13.38 -11.98 -14.35
C ALA A 599 14.45 -12.41 -13.33
N CYS A 600 14.01 -12.66 -12.10
CA CYS A 600 14.83 -13.22 -11.03
C CYS A 600 13.96 -13.95 -9.99
N VAL A 601 14.58 -14.79 -9.17
CA VAL A 601 13.96 -15.39 -7.98
C VAL A 601 13.89 -14.32 -6.88
N ARG A 602 12.70 -14.10 -6.32
CA ARG A 602 12.43 -13.08 -5.30
C ARG A 602 12.39 -13.68 -3.90
N PHE A 603 13.25 -13.19 -3.01
CA PHE A 603 13.35 -13.59 -1.61
C PHE A 603 12.80 -12.50 -0.69
N GLY A 604 11.75 -12.83 0.07
CA GLY A 604 11.02 -11.90 0.93
C GLY A 604 11.62 -11.73 2.31
N MET A 605 10.72 -11.56 3.28
CA MET A 605 11.06 -11.61 4.70
C MET A 605 11.32 -13.04 5.14
N VAL A 606 12.19 -13.20 6.14
CA VAL A 606 12.62 -14.48 6.69
C VAL A 606 12.60 -14.44 8.23
N THR A 607 12.41 -15.60 8.85
CA THR A 607 12.49 -15.79 10.31
C THR A 607 13.89 -16.22 10.72
N GLN A 608 14.20 -16.19 12.03
CA GLN A 608 15.52 -16.55 12.55
C GLN A 608 15.96 -17.97 12.15
N ASP A 609 15.02 -18.91 12.08
CA ASP A 609 15.26 -20.33 11.74
C ASP A 609 15.48 -20.60 10.23
N THR A 610 15.47 -19.56 9.38
CA THR A 610 15.58 -19.72 7.93
C THR A 610 17.03 -20.00 7.49
N ASP A 611 17.30 -21.20 6.95
CA ASP A 611 18.61 -21.50 6.34
C ASP A 611 18.72 -20.88 4.93
N VAL A 612 19.30 -19.68 4.89
CA VAL A 612 19.59 -18.93 3.66
C VAL A 612 20.53 -19.70 2.72
N ALA A 613 21.45 -20.51 3.25
CA ALA A 613 22.40 -21.26 2.44
C ALA A 613 21.74 -22.46 1.75
N GLU A 614 20.84 -23.16 2.44
CA GLU A 614 20.02 -24.23 1.85
C GLU A 614 19.13 -23.68 0.74
N LEU A 615 18.42 -22.57 1.00
CA LEU A 615 17.57 -21.90 -0.01
C LEU A 615 18.36 -21.47 -1.27
N LEU A 616 19.54 -20.88 -1.11
CA LEU A 616 20.41 -20.52 -2.25
C LEU A 616 20.96 -21.76 -2.97
N SER A 617 21.24 -22.85 -2.24
CA SER A 617 21.68 -24.12 -2.85
C SER A 617 20.58 -24.77 -3.69
N LEU A 618 19.31 -24.67 -3.24
CA LEU A 618 18.14 -25.14 -3.99
C LEU A 618 17.95 -24.35 -5.28
N VAL A 619 18.04 -23.02 -5.23
CA VAL A 619 18.02 -22.17 -6.45
C VAL A 619 19.15 -22.52 -7.41
N LEU A 620 20.36 -22.79 -6.90
CA LEU A 620 21.49 -23.20 -7.72
C LEU A 620 21.26 -24.57 -8.38
N GLN A 621 20.77 -25.56 -7.63
CA GLN A 621 20.49 -26.90 -8.13
C GLN A 621 19.40 -26.87 -9.21
N VAL A 622 18.25 -26.28 -8.91
CA VAL A 622 17.14 -26.18 -9.88
C VAL A 622 17.56 -25.35 -11.10
N GLY A 623 18.37 -24.31 -10.92
CA GLY A 623 18.95 -23.53 -12.03
C GLY A 623 19.79 -24.39 -12.98
N GLN A 624 20.65 -25.27 -12.43
CA GLN A 624 21.45 -26.22 -13.21
C GLN A 624 20.59 -27.30 -13.89
N GLU A 625 19.53 -27.78 -13.23
CA GLU A 625 18.59 -28.75 -13.82
C GLU A 625 17.80 -28.15 -14.99
N VAL A 626 17.31 -26.91 -14.85
CA VAL A 626 16.63 -26.17 -15.92
C VAL A 626 17.59 -25.83 -17.06
N GLU A 627 18.83 -25.43 -16.76
CA GLU A 627 19.87 -25.19 -17.77
C GLU A 627 20.19 -26.46 -18.58
N ALA A 628 20.37 -27.60 -17.90
CA ALA A 628 20.61 -28.90 -18.53
C ALA A 628 19.42 -29.37 -19.38
N SER A 629 18.19 -29.16 -18.89
CA SER A 629 16.95 -29.44 -19.61
C SER A 629 16.83 -28.60 -20.89
N SER A 630 17.11 -27.29 -20.84
CA SER A 630 17.09 -26.43 -22.02
C SER A 630 18.13 -26.89 -23.05
N LYS A 631 19.39 -27.09 -22.64
CA LYS A 631 20.46 -27.57 -23.55
C LYS A 631 20.11 -28.92 -24.18
N MET A 632 19.46 -29.81 -23.45
CA MET A 632 18.98 -31.09 -23.99
C MET A 632 17.88 -30.87 -25.03
N MET A 633 16.90 -30.00 -24.76
CA MET A 633 15.82 -29.67 -25.69
C MET A 633 16.34 -28.99 -26.97
N ASP A 634 17.33 -28.10 -26.85
CA ASP A 634 17.98 -27.48 -28.01
C ASP A 634 18.72 -28.51 -28.87
N THR A 635 19.44 -29.45 -28.22
CA THR A 635 20.10 -30.57 -28.90
C THR A 635 19.09 -31.48 -29.62
N ILE A 636 17.97 -31.82 -28.96
CA ILE A 636 16.90 -32.61 -29.57
C ILE A 636 16.24 -31.84 -30.72
N SER A 637 16.03 -30.54 -30.59
CA SER A 637 15.48 -29.67 -31.63
C SER A 637 16.38 -29.63 -32.88
N GLU A 638 17.71 -29.53 -32.70
CA GLU A 638 18.68 -29.61 -33.80
C GLU A 638 18.62 -30.99 -34.48
N VAL A 639 18.62 -32.08 -33.69
CA VAL A 639 18.53 -33.46 -34.22
C VAL A 639 17.20 -33.70 -34.94
N VAL A 640 16.08 -33.14 -34.46
CA VAL A 640 14.77 -33.22 -35.13
C VAL A 640 14.78 -32.42 -36.43
N LYS A 641 15.22 -31.16 -36.42
CA LYS A 641 15.29 -30.31 -37.61
C LYS A 641 16.16 -30.96 -38.69
N ARG A 642 17.37 -31.38 -38.32
CA ARG A 642 18.31 -32.04 -39.23
C ARG A 642 17.83 -33.43 -39.66
N GLY A 643 17.09 -34.12 -38.80
CA GLY A 643 16.40 -35.38 -39.12
C GLY A 643 15.27 -35.21 -40.13
N ILE A 644 14.51 -34.10 -40.05
CA ILE A 644 13.48 -33.73 -41.05
C ILE A 644 14.16 -33.37 -42.39
N GLU A 645 15.22 -32.55 -42.38
CA GLU A 645 15.99 -32.22 -43.58
C GLU A 645 16.60 -33.47 -44.25
N THR A 646 17.15 -34.39 -43.45
CA THR A 646 17.70 -35.68 -43.92
C THR A 646 16.59 -36.59 -44.46
N ALA A 647 15.44 -36.66 -43.78
CA ALA A 647 14.28 -37.42 -44.24
C ALA A 647 13.71 -36.86 -45.56
N GLN A 648 13.59 -35.54 -45.70
CA GLN A 648 13.10 -34.89 -46.91
C GLN A 648 14.07 -35.12 -48.08
N THR A 649 15.37 -34.92 -47.88
CA THR A 649 16.38 -35.17 -48.93
C THR A 649 16.45 -36.65 -49.34
N ASP A 650 16.30 -37.60 -48.41
CA ASP A 650 16.20 -39.02 -48.74
C ASP A 650 14.90 -39.37 -49.49
N LEU A 651 13.79 -38.70 -49.21
CA LEU A 651 12.52 -38.87 -49.92
C LEU A 651 12.56 -38.24 -51.33
N GLU A 652 13.18 -37.07 -51.48
CA GLU A 652 13.41 -36.42 -52.78
C GLU A 652 14.35 -37.26 -53.66
N ARG A 653 15.43 -37.79 -53.07
CA ARG A 653 16.36 -38.73 -53.75
C ARG A 653 15.65 -40.00 -54.17
N GLU A 654 14.88 -40.62 -53.28
CA GLU A 654 14.12 -41.84 -53.59
C GLU A 654 13.02 -41.60 -54.64
N ASN A 655 12.39 -40.42 -54.64
CA ASN A 655 11.45 -40.00 -55.68
C ASN A 655 12.16 -39.77 -57.03
N ALA A 656 13.35 -39.17 -57.03
CA ALA A 656 14.16 -39.02 -58.24
C ALA A 656 14.65 -40.37 -58.79
N GLU A 657 15.08 -41.29 -57.92
CA GLU A 657 15.42 -42.67 -58.29
C GLU A 657 14.19 -43.42 -58.82
N LYS A 658 12.99 -43.21 -58.26
CA LYS A 658 11.73 -43.76 -58.77
C LYS A 658 11.38 -43.20 -60.15
N LEU A 659 11.48 -41.89 -60.36
CA LEU A 659 11.29 -41.25 -61.68
C LEU A 659 12.30 -41.76 -62.72
N TRP A 660 13.53 -42.05 -62.30
CA TRP A 660 14.56 -42.64 -63.15
C TRP A 660 14.26 -44.11 -63.51
N GLN A 661 13.82 -44.91 -62.54
CA GLN A 661 13.46 -46.33 -62.73
C GLN A 661 12.16 -46.52 -63.53
N GLU A 662 11.15 -45.67 -63.31
CA GLU A 662 9.90 -45.66 -64.08
C GLU A 662 10.10 -45.11 -65.51
N GLY A 663 11.08 -44.21 -65.67
CA GLY A 663 11.45 -43.57 -66.92
C GLY A 663 10.56 -42.37 -67.24
N ILE A 664 11.20 -41.24 -67.61
CA ILE A 664 10.57 -39.93 -67.85
C ILE A 664 9.35 -40.01 -68.79
N LEU A 665 9.36 -40.93 -69.77
CA LEU A 665 8.27 -41.14 -70.73
C LEU A 665 6.93 -41.54 -70.09
N ARG A 666 6.91 -42.15 -68.89
CA ARG A 666 5.68 -42.52 -68.18
C ARG A 666 4.93 -41.33 -67.57
N HIS A 667 5.60 -40.21 -67.37
CA HIS A 667 5.05 -39.02 -66.70
C HIS A 667 4.66 -37.90 -67.70
N VAL A 668 4.84 -38.13 -69.01
CA VAL A 668 4.38 -37.23 -70.07
C VAL A 668 2.87 -37.44 -70.33
N PRO A 669 1.99 -36.42 -70.27
CA PRO A 669 0.52 -36.59 -70.25
C PRO A 669 -0.14 -37.35 -71.41
N VAL A 670 0.56 -37.55 -72.53
CA VAL A 670 0.04 -38.25 -73.73
C VAL A 670 0.74 -39.60 -73.95
N VAL A 671 2.06 -39.65 -73.75
CA VAL A 671 2.87 -40.88 -73.96
C VAL A 671 2.75 -41.83 -72.77
N GLY A 672 2.68 -41.29 -71.55
CA GLY A 672 2.65 -42.06 -70.31
C GLY A 672 1.42 -42.96 -70.18
N THR A 673 0.27 -42.50 -70.67
CA THR A 673 -0.99 -43.26 -70.67
C THR A 673 -0.87 -44.56 -71.49
N PHE A 674 -0.16 -44.52 -72.63
CA PHE A 674 0.11 -45.71 -73.43
C PHE A 674 1.14 -46.65 -72.79
N VAL A 675 2.21 -46.11 -72.20
CA VAL A 675 3.25 -46.93 -71.54
C VAL A 675 2.70 -47.62 -70.29
N ASN A 676 1.84 -46.95 -69.50
CA ASN A 676 1.20 -47.53 -68.32
C ASN A 676 0.10 -48.55 -68.68
N TRP A 677 -0.51 -48.48 -69.88
CA TRP A 677 -1.41 -49.53 -70.39
C TRP A 677 -0.64 -50.79 -70.81
N TRP A 678 0.52 -50.63 -71.47
CA TRP A 678 1.35 -51.76 -71.92
C TRP A 678 2.19 -52.40 -70.79
N SER A 679 2.46 -51.66 -69.71
CA SER A 679 3.23 -52.12 -68.55
C SER A 679 2.63 -51.55 -67.25
N PRO A 680 1.70 -52.26 -66.60
CA PRO A 680 1.09 -51.81 -65.35
C PRO A 680 2.10 -51.65 -64.21
N ILE A 681 1.88 -50.65 -63.35
CA ILE A 681 2.70 -50.40 -62.16
C ILE A 681 2.48 -51.51 -61.13
N SER A 682 3.56 -52.06 -60.56
CA SER A 682 3.47 -53.06 -59.48
C SER A 682 2.93 -52.41 -58.21
N LYS A 683 1.93 -53.05 -57.58
CA LYS A 683 1.23 -52.50 -56.39
C LYS A 683 2.06 -52.40 -55.10
N GLU A 684 3.35 -52.76 -55.13
CA GLU A 684 4.23 -52.71 -53.96
C GLU A 684 4.81 -51.31 -53.69
N THR A 685 4.74 -50.36 -54.64
CA THR A 685 5.30 -49.01 -54.46
C THR A 685 4.33 -48.04 -53.77
N GLY A 686 3.96 -48.34 -52.52
CA GLY A 686 3.38 -47.33 -51.63
C GLY A 686 4.37 -46.18 -51.38
N VAL A 687 3.88 -45.02 -50.96
CA VAL A 687 4.76 -43.91 -50.55
C VAL A 687 5.55 -44.36 -49.32
N ARG A 688 6.86 -44.55 -49.49
CA ARG A 688 7.76 -44.91 -48.40
C ARG A 688 7.85 -43.72 -47.44
N GLY A 689 7.63 -43.96 -46.15
CA GLY A 689 7.84 -42.95 -45.12
C GLY A 689 9.26 -43.01 -44.58
N ARG A 690 9.58 -42.03 -43.73
CA ARG A 690 10.78 -42.00 -42.90
C ARG A 690 10.39 -41.80 -41.44
N SER A 691 11.09 -42.47 -40.54
CA SER A 691 10.91 -42.38 -39.09
C SER A 691 12.25 -41.95 -38.48
N LEU A 692 12.25 -40.90 -37.67
CA LEU A 692 13.43 -40.47 -36.93
C LEU A 692 13.48 -41.17 -35.57
N ASN A 693 14.57 -41.87 -35.28
CA ASN A 693 14.84 -42.37 -33.94
C ASN A 693 15.62 -41.31 -33.15
N LEU A 694 14.92 -40.61 -32.24
CA LEU A 694 15.47 -39.50 -31.44
C LEU A 694 16.68 -39.91 -30.58
N GLN A 695 16.70 -41.14 -30.08
CA GLN A 695 17.75 -41.61 -29.17
C GLN A 695 19.00 -42.12 -29.91
N ALA A 696 18.85 -42.52 -31.18
CA ALA A 696 19.97 -42.95 -32.03
C ALA A 696 20.50 -41.86 -32.97
N GLY A 697 19.71 -40.80 -33.25
CA GLY A 697 20.05 -39.78 -34.25
C GLY A 697 20.07 -40.34 -35.68
N ILE A 698 19.20 -41.31 -35.98
CA ILE A 698 19.15 -42.04 -37.25
C ILE A 698 17.76 -41.92 -37.88
N VAL A 699 17.72 -41.63 -39.18
CA VAL A 699 16.51 -41.72 -40.00
C VAL A 699 16.41 -43.13 -40.60
N GLU A 700 15.27 -43.79 -40.37
CA GLU A 700 14.99 -45.15 -40.81
C GLU A 700 13.77 -45.19 -41.75
N SER A 701 13.72 -46.18 -42.66
CA SER A 701 12.55 -46.37 -43.53
C SER A 701 11.37 -46.98 -42.78
N THR A 702 10.16 -46.42 -42.96
CA THR A 702 8.94 -46.96 -42.31
C THR A 702 8.47 -48.30 -42.88
N GLU A 703 9.10 -48.82 -43.95
CA GLU A 703 8.74 -50.10 -44.55
C GLU A 703 8.71 -51.26 -43.55
N ASN A 704 9.69 -51.33 -42.64
CA ASN A 704 9.72 -52.42 -41.64
C ASN A 704 8.56 -52.32 -40.65
N ILE A 705 8.18 -51.10 -40.25
CA ILE A 705 7.03 -50.85 -39.37
C ILE A 705 5.73 -51.29 -40.08
N TYR A 706 5.57 -50.91 -41.35
CA TYR A 706 4.41 -51.27 -42.15
C TYR A 706 4.32 -52.78 -42.42
N LYS A 707 5.44 -53.41 -42.80
CA LYS A 707 5.53 -54.87 -43.03
C LYS A 707 5.26 -55.67 -41.74
N TYR A 708 5.75 -55.20 -40.60
CA TYR A 708 5.50 -55.82 -39.29
C TYR A 708 4.02 -55.69 -38.88
N HIS A 709 3.42 -54.50 -38.99
CA HIS A 709 1.99 -54.33 -38.67
C HIS A 709 1.06 -55.05 -39.66
N MET A 710 1.40 -55.13 -40.95
CA MET A 710 0.61 -55.90 -41.93
C MET A 710 0.63 -57.42 -41.66
N GLN A 711 1.66 -57.93 -40.99
CA GLN A 711 1.73 -59.34 -40.57
C GLN A 711 0.89 -59.65 -39.31
N LEU A 712 0.30 -58.65 -38.66
CA LEU A 712 -0.37 -58.77 -37.35
C LEU A 712 -1.91 -58.68 -37.37
N GLN A 713 -2.56 -58.62 -38.54
CA GLN A 713 -4.03 -58.74 -38.57
C GLN A 713 -4.51 -60.19 -38.37
N PRO A 714 -5.62 -60.42 -37.62
CA PRO A 714 -5.76 -61.65 -36.86
C PRO A 714 -6.66 -62.69 -37.53
N ASN A 715 -6.27 -63.97 -37.47
CA ASN A 715 -7.20 -65.09 -37.57
C ASN A 715 -6.73 -66.31 -36.75
N PHE A 716 -7.52 -66.61 -35.71
CA PHE A 716 -7.57 -67.84 -34.89
C PHE A 716 -6.43 -68.21 -33.91
N ALA A 717 -6.73 -67.94 -32.63
CA ALA A 717 -6.77 -68.88 -31.50
C ALA A 717 -5.53 -69.72 -31.06
N ASN A 718 -5.18 -69.53 -29.79
CA ASN A 718 -4.52 -70.46 -28.84
C ASN A 718 -3.16 -71.10 -29.21
N SER A 719 -2.09 -70.58 -28.59
CA SER A 719 -1.34 -71.34 -27.58
C SER A 719 -0.29 -70.48 -26.86
N ASN A 720 0.02 -70.83 -25.61
CA ASN A 720 1.04 -70.15 -24.79
C ASN A 720 2.45 -70.41 -25.34
N GLY A 721 3.25 -69.36 -25.50
CA GLY A 721 4.67 -69.45 -25.82
C GLY A 721 5.36 -68.09 -25.67
N SER A 722 6.21 -67.95 -24.66
CA SER A 722 6.98 -66.73 -24.41
C SER A 722 8.08 -66.54 -25.45
N GLY A 723 8.18 -65.33 -26.00
CA GLY A 723 9.19 -64.99 -27.00
C GLY A 723 8.98 -63.60 -27.58
N ALA A 724 9.43 -62.58 -26.85
CA ALA A 724 9.46 -61.20 -27.36
C ALA A 724 10.47 -61.11 -28.51
N ARG A 725 10.00 -61.35 -29.75
CA ARG A 725 10.77 -61.08 -30.96
C ARG A 725 10.82 -59.56 -31.15
N THR A 726 12.02 -59.00 -31.05
CA THR A 726 12.30 -57.64 -31.48
C THR A 726 11.96 -57.46 -32.96
N PRO A 727 11.52 -56.26 -33.40
CA PRO A 727 11.33 -55.99 -34.82
C PRO A 727 12.67 -56.14 -35.58
N PRO A 728 12.65 -56.55 -36.86
CA PRO A 728 13.85 -56.75 -37.64
C PRO A 728 14.59 -55.42 -37.90
N GLN A 729 15.92 -55.45 -37.80
CA GLN A 729 16.78 -54.30 -38.11
C GLN A 729 16.50 -53.77 -39.53
N PRO A 730 16.35 -52.44 -39.72
CA PRO A 730 16.07 -51.87 -41.02
C PRO A 730 17.27 -51.94 -41.97
N LEU A 731 16.97 -52.21 -43.24
CA LEU A 731 17.98 -52.42 -44.30
C LEU A 731 18.65 -51.11 -44.77
N VAL A 732 18.10 -49.96 -44.39
CA VAL A 732 18.58 -48.61 -44.75
C VAL A 732 18.47 -47.74 -43.50
N GLN A 733 19.63 -47.26 -43.04
CA GLN A 733 19.78 -46.32 -41.92
C GLN A 733 20.63 -45.15 -42.40
N THR A 734 20.11 -43.93 -42.31
CA THR A 734 20.85 -42.72 -42.66
C THR A 734 21.20 -41.97 -41.37
N PRO A 735 22.49 -41.88 -40.98
CA PRO A 735 22.89 -41.18 -39.76
C PRO A 735 22.78 -39.66 -39.94
N VAL A 736 22.24 -38.96 -38.94
CA VAL A 736 22.02 -37.52 -38.98
C VAL A 736 23.30 -36.77 -38.57
N GLY A 737 24.33 -36.83 -39.43
CA GLY A 737 25.59 -36.10 -39.28
C GLY A 737 26.85 -36.96 -39.04
N ALA A 738 28.02 -36.35 -39.21
CA ALA A 738 29.29 -37.06 -39.38
C ALA A 738 30.00 -37.55 -38.09
N ASN A 739 29.43 -37.32 -36.90
CA ASN A 739 30.08 -37.60 -35.62
C ASN A 739 29.49 -38.76 -34.81
N SER A 740 28.53 -39.53 -35.34
CA SER A 740 27.98 -40.71 -34.65
C SER A 740 28.91 -41.93 -34.73
N GLN A 741 30.05 -41.89 -34.01
CA GLN A 741 30.85 -43.09 -33.79
C GLN A 741 30.13 -44.04 -32.83
N SER A 742 29.97 -45.30 -33.26
CA SER A 742 29.22 -46.33 -32.53
C SER A 742 29.94 -46.79 -31.26
N HIS A 743 29.38 -46.52 -30.08
CA HIS A 743 29.74 -47.23 -28.85
C HIS A 743 29.04 -48.59 -28.75
N SER A 744 29.58 -49.58 -29.46
CA SER A 744 29.15 -50.97 -29.33
C SER A 744 29.60 -51.57 -28.00
N ARG A 745 28.66 -51.96 -27.12
CA ARG A 745 28.91 -52.84 -25.98
C ARG A 745 27.86 -53.96 -25.94
N SER A 746 28.28 -55.18 -26.30
CA SER A 746 27.45 -56.38 -26.20
C SER A 746 27.93 -57.28 -25.07
N SER A 747 27.07 -57.43 -24.06
CA SER A 747 26.70 -58.66 -23.33
C SER A 747 27.74 -59.74 -22.99
N SER A 748 27.70 -60.23 -21.74
CA SER A 748 27.46 -61.66 -21.42
C SER A 748 27.10 -61.87 -19.93
N HIS A 749 26.36 -62.92 -19.62
CA HIS A 749 25.87 -63.30 -18.27
C HIS A 749 26.22 -64.78 -17.98
N SER A 750 26.39 -65.15 -16.69
CA SER A 750 26.52 -66.53 -16.16
C SER A 750 27.86 -67.27 -16.45
N SER A 751 28.38 -68.22 -15.64
CA SER A 751 28.14 -68.60 -14.22
C SER A 751 29.24 -69.56 -13.69
N LEU A 752 29.19 -69.88 -12.38
CA LEU A 752 29.77 -71.05 -11.67
C LEU A 752 31.25 -71.08 -11.18
N GLN A 753 31.35 -70.96 -9.84
CA GLN A 753 32.11 -71.79 -8.88
C GLN A 753 33.66 -71.80 -8.76
N SER A 754 34.07 -71.95 -7.48
CA SER A 754 35.44 -72.11 -6.94
C SER A 754 36.28 -70.82 -6.87
N GLY A 755 36.93 -70.44 -5.76
CA GLY A 755 36.97 -71.05 -4.43
C GLY A 755 38.26 -70.68 -3.67
N LYS A 756 38.12 -70.40 -2.36
CA LYS A 756 39.15 -70.21 -1.30
C LYS A 756 39.61 -68.77 -0.91
N SER A 757 39.71 -68.64 0.42
CA SER A 757 40.64 -67.84 1.24
C SER A 757 40.58 -66.30 1.24
N MET A 758 39.91 -65.78 2.29
CA MET A 758 40.43 -64.69 3.14
C MET A 758 41.87 -64.98 3.65
N PRO A 759 42.64 -63.95 4.04
CA PRO A 759 42.62 -63.54 5.46
C PRO A 759 42.45 -62.03 5.71
N LEU A 760 41.94 -61.72 6.91
CA LEU A 760 41.99 -60.42 7.59
C LEU A 760 43.42 -60.02 7.99
N ILE A 761 43.52 -58.79 8.56
CA ILE A 761 44.52 -58.20 9.50
C ILE A 761 45.22 -56.99 8.85
N SER A 762 45.42 -55.82 9.44
CA SER A 762 44.82 -55.00 10.51
C SER A 762 45.74 -53.77 10.68
N SER A 763 45.24 -52.71 11.34
CA SER A 763 46.01 -51.78 12.20
C SER A 763 47.23 -50.99 11.66
N ALA A 764 46.99 -49.67 11.54
CA ALA A 764 47.63 -48.59 12.32
C ALA A 764 48.95 -47.90 11.88
N SER A 765 48.84 -46.56 11.78
CA SER A 765 49.80 -45.50 12.19
C SER A 765 51.22 -45.45 11.62
N SER A 766 51.57 -44.30 11.01
CA SER A 766 52.55 -43.35 11.59
C SER A 766 52.71 -42.05 10.78
N GLN A 767 53.29 -41.05 11.44
CA GLN A 767 53.50 -39.63 11.10
C GLN A 767 54.20 -39.33 9.75
N PRO A 768 54.33 -38.04 9.41
CA PRO A 768 55.70 -37.50 9.35
C PRO A 768 55.94 -36.30 10.29
N GLN A 769 57.18 -36.18 10.77
CA GLN A 769 57.66 -35.07 11.60
C GLN A 769 58.58 -34.13 10.80
N VAL A 770 58.74 -32.91 11.31
CA VAL A 770 59.37 -31.72 10.68
C VAL A 770 60.90 -31.69 10.78
N LYS A 771 61.58 -31.06 9.81
CA LYS A 771 62.88 -30.31 9.88
C LYS A 771 63.27 -29.80 8.47
N GLU A 772 63.95 -28.67 8.23
CA GLU A 772 64.45 -27.55 9.05
C GLU A 772 64.86 -26.35 8.15
N GLU A 773 64.88 -25.11 8.69
CA GLU A 773 65.69 -23.90 8.34
C GLU A 773 65.96 -23.50 6.86
N SER A 774 65.79 -22.25 6.39
CA SER A 774 66.38 -20.95 6.84
C SER A 774 65.96 -19.83 5.82
N GLU A 775 66.13 -18.51 5.96
CA GLU A 775 66.54 -17.55 7.02
C GLU A 775 66.10 -16.10 6.62
N GLN A 776 66.04 -15.14 7.58
CA GLN A 776 66.19 -13.65 7.42
C GLN A 776 65.19 -12.86 6.52
N THR A 777 64.82 -11.57 6.72
CA THR A 777 65.05 -10.55 7.79
C THR A 777 64.02 -9.39 7.72
N LEU A 778 63.61 -8.88 8.90
CA LEU A 778 63.26 -7.49 9.28
C LEU A 778 62.44 -6.51 8.38
N LYS A 779 61.42 -5.91 9.06
CA LYS A 779 60.86 -4.54 8.92
C LYS A 779 60.09 -4.21 7.63
N SER A 780 59.00 -3.43 7.67
CA SER A 780 58.45 -2.56 8.75
C SER A 780 56.92 -2.58 8.74
#